data_AF-A0A3Q2NSP7-F1
#
_entry.id   AF-A0A3Q2NSP7-F1
#
_cell.length_a   1.000
_cell.length_b   1.000
_cell.length_c   1.000
_cell.angle_alpha   90.00
_cell.angle_beta   90.00
_cell.angle_gamma   90.00
#
_symmetry.space_group_name_H-M   'P 1'
#
loop_
_entity.id
_entity.type
_entity.pdbx_description
1 polymer ?
#
loop_
_entity_poly.entity_id
_entity_poly.type
_entity_poly.pdbx_seq_one_letter_code
_entity_poly.pdbx_strand_id
1 'polypeptide(L)'
;MLLYKTVKAEHLTQPLFPAQLCSSCACTVTAGCGPPGAMREECAGEALFQDRDFPTADTSLFSDSSFPIARLQGQITWRRPQEICRSPALFPGNANLAHAKQGLLGDCWFLCACTFLLKNQHLLNKVFPPGQPQWGSSRYRGSFRFLLWQHGHWTEVTVDDRLPCMNSSLCFSRCHSPSAFWVALLEKAYAKVHGSYEQLWAGQVSEALVDLTGGVAERWSLGEFGSEEEERRAERDSDDARRKKLDLTVLRRVRGECALSCSTRSTPGGVGELDQHHALAVMEWLDARKVSGGEVRLLRIRNPWGRCCWAGAWTWSGVGWSSLDPVTAAELQSRTAEGEFWLDEAEFTSQFDDITVGYPISKHGHLKSVYTGNLLTHSHQLAGRWVKGYSAGGSRNTSSYSSNPKFWLKVCEGGEVLVSLLQRRKRSSTTKCPQAAHEDSSNTKHQHYQAVALHMWKVEKKRFNLSRMVNKAPRASTHCHSYEREVVLCRQLEPGYYLLIPSTYQPGAEAHFLIRVFSSSPASLSALKSPAPSLPLTTDGEWETIFFRGSWTEGRTAGGSRNFPSYWQNPCFPFTVCDDEPALTSGEAVRITLHQSRPDTDLHPIGFHVYKVLQVDSEQPVAKDEEPVASCTPHCYTQDVSLTCTLPPGSYTIVPSTYQPDCSANFTISLARRINRKVVNSQEKLGRAIHEVSHISVMKT
;
A
#
# COMPACT_ATOMS: atom_id res chain seq x y z
N MET A 1 8.65 67.75 -13.18
CA MET A 1 10.06 67.88 -13.60
C MET A 1 10.85 68.33 -12.38
N LEU A 2 11.87 67.57 -11.96
CA LEU A 2 12.91 67.84 -10.94
C LEU A 2 12.51 68.22 -9.48
N LEU A 3 12.91 67.38 -8.50
CA LEU A 3 14.00 67.63 -7.51
C LEU A 3 13.92 66.70 -6.26
N TYR A 4 15.03 65.98 -6.02
CA TYR A 4 15.79 65.77 -4.76
C TYR A 4 15.20 65.22 -3.43
N LYS A 5 16.05 64.36 -2.80
CA LYS A 5 16.29 64.08 -1.34
C LYS A 5 15.46 62.97 -0.64
N THR A 6 16.07 61.81 -0.31
CA THR A 6 16.73 61.40 0.99
C THR A 6 15.77 61.45 2.20
N VAL A 7 15.68 60.55 3.21
CA VAL A 7 16.51 59.48 3.81
C VAL A 7 15.73 59.02 5.06
N LYS A 8 15.78 57.74 5.47
CA LYS A 8 16.21 57.30 6.83
C LYS A 8 16.05 55.79 7.02
N ALA A 9 17.17 55.18 7.39
CA ALA A 9 17.30 53.87 7.99
C ALA A 9 17.20 54.01 9.51
N GLU A 10 16.69 52.99 10.20
CA GLU A 10 17.06 52.70 11.59
C GLU A 10 17.38 51.21 11.75
N HIS A 11 18.67 51.01 12.09
CA HIS A 11 19.33 49.92 12.80
C HIS A 11 18.55 49.47 14.07
N LEU A 12 18.82 48.38 14.81
CA LEU A 12 19.85 47.34 14.93
C LEU A 12 19.25 46.34 15.95
N THR A 13 19.57 45.04 15.87
CA THR A 13 20.26 44.26 16.92
C THR A 13 20.12 42.77 16.64
N GLN A 14 21.24 42.15 16.28
CA GLN A 14 21.50 40.72 16.52
C GLN A 14 21.58 40.45 18.03
N PRO A 15 21.47 39.18 18.42
CA PRO A 15 22.48 38.64 19.33
C PRO A 15 23.18 37.40 18.76
N LEU A 16 24.44 37.28 19.17
CA LEU A 16 25.43 36.30 18.80
C LEU A 16 25.44 35.05 19.71
N PHE A 17 26.05 33.98 19.17
CA PHE A 17 26.78 32.86 19.81
C PHE A 17 26.00 31.66 20.41
N PRO A 18 26.62 30.46 20.57
CA PRO A 18 27.78 29.87 19.88
C PRO A 18 27.56 28.42 19.40
N ALA A 19 28.49 27.93 18.57
CA ALA A 19 28.71 26.51 18.36
C ALA A 19 29.38 25.87 19.59
N GLN A 20 28.87 24.72 20.04
CA GLN A 20 29.63 23.75 20.83
C GLN A 20 29.34 22.33 20.31
N LEU A 21 30.39 21.73 19.77
CA LEU A 21 30.52 20.30 19.53
C LEU A 21 30.55 19.56 20.87
N CYS A 22 29.88 18.39 20.93
CA CYS A 22 30.34 17.29 21.77
C CYS A 22 30.16 15.97 21.00
N SER A 23 31.31 15.33 20.75
CA SER A 23 31.59 14.03 20.14
C SER A 23 31.08 12.85 20.97
N SER A 24 30.51 11.79 20.40
CA SER A 24 31.09 10.43 20.17
C SER A 24 29.93 9.43 20.40
N CYS A 25 29.71 8.30 19.73
CA CYS A 25 30.60 7.31 19.13
C CYS A 25 30.15 6.90 17.72
N ALA A 26 31.14 6.74 16.84
CA ALA A 26 31.03 6.10 15.54
C ALA A 26 31.27 4.58 15.67
N CYS A 27 30.59 3.81 14.81
CA CYS A 27 31.17 2.61 14.20
C CYS A 27 30.68 2.55 12.73
N THR A 28 31.67 2.56 11.85
CA THR A 28 31.72 2.60 10.39
C THR A 28 31.14 1.38 9.68
N VAL A 29 30.50 1.59 8.52
CA VAL A 29 30.78 0.84 7.28
C VAL A 29 30.75 1.82 6.10
N THR A 30 31.82 1.77 5.31
CA THR A 30 32.30 2.70 4.28
C THR A 30 31.67 2.51 2.91
N ALA A 31 31.31 3.61 2.23
CA ALA A 31 31.36 3.75 0.77
C ALA A 31 31.66 5.22 0.43
N GLY A 32 32.81 5.46 -0.21
CA GLY A 32 33.41 6.78 -0.37
C GLY A 32 32.67 7.70 -1.35
N CYS A 33 32.41 8.93 -0.91
CA CYS A 33 32.08 10.07 -1.75
C CYS A 33 33.35 10.89 -2.03
N GLY A 34 33.69 11.09 -3.30
CA GLY A 34 34.59 12.17 -3.74
C GLY A 34 33.81 13.46 -4.00
N PRO A 35 34.42 14.66 -3.88
CA PRO A 35 33.73 15.95 -4.01
C PRO A 35 33.42 16.32 -5.48
N PRO A 36 32.45 17.23 -5.73
CA PRO A 36 32.04 17.60 -7.07
C PRO A 36 32.90 18.73 -7.64
N GLY A 37 33.67 18.45 -8.69
CA GLY A 37 34.36 19.50 -9.45
C GLY A 37 35.48 18.96 -10.33
N ALA A 38 35.33 19.18 -11.64
CA ALA A 38 36.30 19.00 -12.71
C ALA A 38 36.63 17.56 -13.16
N MET A 39 35.92 17.10 -14.19
CA MET A 39 36.55 16.41 -15.32
C MET A 39 36.09 17.09 -16.62
N ARG A 40 36.89 18.05 -17.08
CA ARG A 40 37.01 18.36 -18.50
C ARG A 40 38.32 17.70 -18.94
N GLU A 41 38.20 16.59 -19.63
CA GLU A 41 39.22 16.12 -20.56
C GLU A 41 38.54 15.92 -21.90
N GLU A 42 39.09 16.60 -22.90
CA GLU A 42 38.71 16.51 -24.29
C GLU A 42 38.96 15.09 -24.80
N CYS A 43 37.89 14.41 -25.23
CA CYS A 43 37.99 13.23 -26.07
C CYS A 43 37.22 13.48 -27.37
N ALA A 44 37.90 13.26 -28.48
CA ALA A 44 37.39 13.36 -29.83
C ALA A 44 36.08 12.55 -30.02
N GLY A 45 35.04 13.22 -30.55
CA GLY A 45 33.78 12.61 -30.99
C GLY A 45 32.88 12.04 -29.88
N GLU A 46 32.29 12.89 -29.04
CA GLU A 46 31.43 12.44 -27.93
C GLU A 46 30.24 11.58 -28.43
N ALA A 47 30.31 10.28 -28.15
CA ALA A 47 29.24 9.33 -28.45
C ALA A 47 27.94 9.73 -27.71
N LEU A 48 26.79 9.56 -28.37
CA LEU A 48 25.48 9.84 -27.77
C LEU A 48 25.22 8.94 -26.56
N PHE A 49 24.52 9.48 -25.57
CA PHE A 49 24.17 8.78 -24.33
C PHE A 49 23.45 7.46 -24.61
N GLN A 50 23.84 6.45 -23.85
CA GLN A 50 23.25 5.12 -23.85
C GLN A 50 22.88 4.76 -22.42
N ASP A 51 21.60 4.52 -22.18
CA ASP A 51 21.09 4.16 -20.87
C ASP A 51 21.43 2.69 -20.57
N ARG A 52 22.27 2.48 -19.56
CA ARG A 52 22.67 1.13 -19.11
C ARG A 52 21.65 0.48 -18.20
N ASP A 53 20.85 1.30 -17.49
CA ASP A 53 19.83 0.81 -16.56
C ASP A 53 18.51 0.47 -17.28
N PHE A 54 18.36 0.96 -18.53
CA PHE A 54 17.23 0.65 -19.39
C PHE A 54 17.71 0.44 -20.84
N PRO A 55 18.36 -0.70 -21.11
CA PRO A 55 19.03 -0.95 -22.38
C PRO A 55 18.02 -1.08 -23.54
N THR A 56 18.49 -0.87 -24.76
CA THR A 56 17.71 -1.11 -25.98
C THR A 56 17.66 -2.59 -26.31
N ALA A 57 17.03 -3.37 -25.42
CA ALA A 57 16.94 -4.81 -25.46
C ALA A 57 15.51 -5.27 -25.13
N ASP A 58 15.21 -6.53 -25.42
CA ASP A 58 13.91 -7.15 -25.12
C ASP A 58 13.54 -7.05 -23.64
N THR A 59 14.51 -7.05 -22.72
CA THR A 59 14.28 -6.89 -21.27
C THR A 59 13.63 -5.56 -20.87
N SER A 60 13.79 -4.51 -21.70
CA SER A 60 13.16 -3.21 -21.48
C SER A 60 11.76 -3.13 -22.10
N LEU A 61 11.44 -4.05 -23.02
CA LEU A 61 10.12 -4.13 -23.65
C LEU A 61 9.21 -5.11 -22.91
N PHE A 62 9.75 -6.28 -22.55
CA PHE A 62 9.03 -7.44 -22.04
C PHE A 62 9.58 -7.85 -20.67
N SER A 63 8.69 -8.25 -19.77
CA SER A 63 9.02 -8.78 -18.44
C SER A 63 8.78 -10.28 -18.34
N ASP A 64 7.53 -10.70 -18.51
CA ASP A 64 7.03 -12.05 -18.29
C ASP A 64 6.18 -12.54 -19.45
N SER A 65 6.11 -11.75 -20.53
CA SER A 65 5.42 -12.08 -21.79
C SER A 65 3.96 -12.49 -21.59
N SER A 66 3.34 -11.97 -20.53
CA SER A 66 1.98 -12.30 -20.11
C SER A 66 0.94 -11.44 -20.83
N PHE A 67 1.36 -10.39 -21.53
CA PHE A 67 0.48 -9.46 -22.24
C PHE A 67 0.64 -9.53 -23.76
N PRO A 68 -0.37 -9.09 -24.54
CA PRO A 68 -0.37 -9.20 -26.01
C PRO A 68 0.84 -8.59 -26.70
N ILE A 69 1.46 -7.59 -26.09
CA ILE A 69 2.67 -6.92 -26.59
C ILE A 69 3.83 -7.89 -26.83
N ALA A 70 3.90 -9.01 -26.09
CA ALA A 70 4.93 -10.04 -26.26
C ALA A 70 4.98 -10.64 -27.67
N ARG A 71 3.85 -10.61 -28.41
CA ARG A 71 3.78 -11.07 -29.81
C ARG A 71 4.61 -10.22 -30.78
N LEU A 72 5.05 -9.04 -30.35
CA LEU A 72 5.89 -8.12 -31.13
C LEU A 72 7.39 -8.41 -30.96
N GLN A 73 7.77 -9.44 -30.20
CA GLN A 73 9.17 -9.80 -30.01
C GLN A 73 9.87 -10.05 -31.35
N GLY A 74 11.07 -9.48 -31.51
CA GLY A 74 11.84 -9.53 -32.75
C GLY A 74 11.37 -8.59 -33.86
N GLN A 75 10.23 -7.92 -33.72
CA GLN A 75 9.71 -6.96 -34.72
C GLN A 75 10.05 -5.50 -34.37
N ILE A 76 10.44 -5.23 -33.12
CA ILE A 76 10.70 -3.88 -32.62
C ILE A 76 12.17 -3.53 -32.80
N THR A 77 12.42 -2.36 -33.38
CA THR A 77 13.74 -1.73 -33.51
C THR A 77 13.82 -0.47 -32.66
N TRP A 78 14.99 -0.11 -32.17
CA TRP A 78 15.18 1.10 -31.38
C TRP A 78 15.80 2.20 -32.25
N ARG A 79 15.14 3.34 -32.38
CA ARG A 79 15.58 4.46 -33.22
C ARG A 79 15.57 5.78 -32.48
N ARG A 80 16.50 6.68 -32.80
CA ARG A 80 16.47 8.05 -32.29
C ARG A 80 15.52 8.94 -33.10
N PRO A 81 14.98 10.03 -32.54
CA PRO A 81 14.08 10.94 -33.25
C PRO A 81 14.61 11.47 -34.59
N GLN A 82 15.92 11.68 -34.73
CA GLN A 82 16.54 12.11 -36.00
C GLN A 82 16.48 11.03 -37.10
N GLU A 83 16.35 9.76 -36.72
CA GLU A 83 16.21 8.62 -37.64
C GLU A 83 14.75 8.36 -38.01
N ILE A 84 13.81 8.98 -37.29
CA ILE A 84 12.35 8.82 -37.46
C ILE A 84 11.79 9.99 -38.28
N CYS A 85 12.24 11.22 -38.03
CA CYS A 85 11.77 12.40 -38.76
C CYS A 85 12.88 13.45 -38.97
N ARG A 86 12.68 14.36 -39.95
CA ARG A 86 13.67 15.36 -40.35
C ARG A 86 13.93 16.47 -39.33
N SER A 87 12.93 16.82 -38.52
CA SER A 87 13.00 17.98 -37.62
C SER A 87 12.35 17.65 -36.27
N PRO A 88 12.97 16.78 -35.46
CA PRO A 88 12.41 16.38 -34.18
C PRO A 88 12.41 17.54 -33.18
N ALA A 89 11.32 17.65 -32.44
CA ALA A 89 11.11 18.62 -31.38
C ALA A 89 10.57 17.91 -30.13
N LEU A 90 10.82 18.51 -28.96
CA LEU A 90 10.35 17.90 -27.71
C LEU A 90 8.84 18.14 -27.63
N PHE A 91 8.47 19.42 -27.71
CA PHE A 91 7.09 19.88 -27.81
C PHE A 91 6.86 20.52 -29.19
N PRO A 92 5.66 20.38 -29.77
CA PRO A 92 5.29 21.08 -30.99
C PRO A 92 5.02 22.56 -30.71
N GLY A 93 5.12 23.42 -31.73
CA GLY A 93 4.81 24.85 -31.59
C GLY A 93 3.35 25.16 -31.27
N ASN A 94 2.43 24.25 -31.63
CA ASN A 94 1.01 24.34 -31.27
C ASN A 94 0.67 23.29 -30.20
N ALA A 95 0.22 23.73 -29.03
CA ALA A 95 -0.14 22.87 -27.91
C ALA A 95 -1.22 21.83 -28.25
N ASN A 96 -2.16 22.13 -29.15
CA ASN A 96 -3.17 21.17 -29.59
C ASN A 96 -2.56 19.97 -30.31
N LEU A 97 -1.38 20.14 -30.93
CA LEU A 97 -0.67 19.04 -31.58
C LEU A 97 0.17 18.21 -30.59
N ALA A 98 0.27 18.65 -29.33
CA ALA A 98 1.04 17.97 -28.28
C ALA A 98 0.24 16.85 -27.60
N HIS A 99 -1.08 16.76 -27.83
CA HIS A 99 -1.90 15.70 -27.25
C HIS A 99 -1.39 14.30 -27.65
N ALA A 100 -1.48 13.36 -26.70
CA ALA A 100 -1.08 11.98 -26.92
C ALA A 100 -2.07 11.24 -27.83
N LYS A 101 -1.53 10.33 -28.64
CA LYS A 101 -2.21 9.25 -29.34
C LYS A 101 -1.56 7.95 -28.90
N GLN A 102 -2.39 7.02 -28.44
CA GLN A 102 -1.95 5.70 -28.00
C GLN A 102 -1.42 4.87 -29.18
N GLY A 103 -0.35 4.12 -28.93
CA GLY A 103 0.16 3.11 -29.85
C GLY A 103 -0.41 1.73 -29.56
N LEU A 104 0.45 0.72 -29.68
CA LEU A 104 0.10 -0.69 -29.46
C LEU A 104 0.09 -1.11 -27.98
N LEU A 105 0.59 -0.25 -27.09
CA LEU A 105 0.62 -0.49 -25.66
C LEU A 105 -0.74 -0.16 -25.04
N GLY A 106 -1.23 -1.01 -24.13
CA GLY A 106 -2.48 -0.81 -23.40
C GLY A 106 -2.37 0.18 -22.22
N ASP A 107 -1.82 1.39 -22.46
CA ASP A 107 -1.48 2.38 -21.43
C ASP A 107 -2.37 3.64 -21.44
N CYS A 108 -3.60 3.55 -21.97
CA CYS A 108 -4.56 4.66 -22.01
C CYS A 108 -4.69 5.41 -20.66
N TRP A 109 -4.59 4.67 -19.55
CA TRP A 109 -4.60 5.20 -18.19
C TRP A 109 -3.52 6.25 -17.93
N PHE A 110 -2.31 6.02 -18.46
CA PHE A 110 -1.17 6.93 -18.37
C PHE A 110 -1.33 8.12 -19.31
N LEU A 111 -1.87 7.91 -20.51
CA LEU A 111 -2.10 8.97 -21.50
C LEU A 111 -3.21 9.95 -21.08
N CYS A 112 -4.21 9.48 -20.34
CA CYS A 112 -5.18 10.34 -19.66
C CYS A 112 -4.50 11.29 -18.67
N ALA A 113 -3.55 10.79 -17.88
CA ALA A 113 -2.77 11.63 -16.96
C ALA A 113 -1.83 12.59 -17.70
N CYS A 114 -1.22 12.16 -18.82
CA CYS A 114 -0.43 13.04 -19.69
C CYS A 114 -1.28 14.19 -20.28
N THR A 115 -2.54 13.91 -20.60
CA THR A 115 -3.48 14.94 -21.09
C THR A 115 -3.74 16.01 -20.04
N PHE A 116 -3.86 15.62 -18.76
CA PHE A 116 -3.94 16.57 -17.66
C PHE A 116 -2.63 17.36 -17.49
N LEU A 117 -1.48 16.66 -17.54
CA LEU A 117 -0.16 17.28 -17.40
C LEU A 117 0.06 18.38 -18.45
N LEU A 118 -0.32 18.12 -19.71
CA LEU A 118 -0.19 19.08 -20.81
C LEU A 118 -1.00 20.38 -20.57
N LYS A 119 -2.17 20.28 -19.94
CA LYS A 119 -2.99 21.44 -19.56
C LYS A 119 -2.41 22.22 -18.39
N ASN A 120 -1.59 21.57 -17.56
CA ASN A 120 -1.04 22.15 -16.36
C ASN A 120 0.46 22.46 -16.53
N GLN A 121 0.75 23.64 -17.07
CA GLN A 121 2.12 24.04 -17.45
C GLN A 121 3.13 24.03 -16.29
N HIS A 122 2.72 24.35 -15.06
CA HIS A 122 3.67 24.34 -13.93
C HIS A 122 4.03 22.92 -13.50
N LEU A 123 3.09 21.98 -13.56
CA LEU A 123 3.38 20.55 -13.34
C LEU A 123 4.15 19.96 -14.51
N LEU A 124 3.83 20.34 -15.75
CA LEU A 124 4.60 19.93 -16.94
C LEU A 124 6.07 20.37 -16.82
N ASN A 125 6.34 21.62 -16.45
CA ASN A 125 7.69 22.14 -16.23
C ASN A 125 8.39 21.53 -15.00
N LYS A 126 7.63 20.92 -14.08
CA LYS A 126 8.18 20.16 -12.97
C LYS A 126 8.63 18.78 -13.43
N VAL A 127 7.79 18.08 -14.19
CA VAL A 127 8.11 16.78 -14.79
C VAL A 127 9.22 16.90 -15.82
N PHE A 128 9.22 17.97 -16.62
CA PHE A 128 10.23 18.32 -17.61
C PHE A 128 11.09 19.48 -17.09
N PRO A 129 12.18 19.21 -16.34
CA PRO A 129 13.03 20.27 -15.83
C PRO A 129 13.58 21.15 -16.97
N PRO A 130 13.81 22.46 -16.73
CA PRO A 130 14.32 23.37 -17.74
C PRO A 130 15.71 22.95 -18.24
N GLY A 131 16.04 23.34 -19.47
CA GLY A 131 17.35 23.04 -20.07
C GLY A 131 17.44 21.66 -20.70
N GLN A 132 16.32 21.03 -21.07
CA GLN A 132 16.32 19.84 -21.93
C GLN A 132 17.08 20.11 -23.22
N PRO A 133 17.81 19.11 -23.77
CA PRO A 133 18.51 19.29 -25.02
C PRO A 133 17.52 19.48 -26.18
N GLN A 134 17.95 20.25 -27.17
CA GLN A 134 17.25 20.40 -28.44
C GLN A 134 18.03 19.63 -29.51
N TRP A 135 17.34 18.81 -30.30
CA TRP A 135 17.96 18.13 -31.44
C TRP A 135 18.55 19.17 -32.42
N GLY A 136 19.73 18.85 -32.97
CA GLY A 136 20.49 19.77 -33.84
C GLY A 136 21.31 20.83 -33.09
N SER A 137 21.15 20.98 -31.77
CA SER A 137 22.00 21.85 -30.95
C SER A 137 23.35 21.20 -30.63
N SER A 138 24.40 22.00 -30.47
CA SER A 138 25.71 21.55 -29.98
C SER A 138 25.67 20.96 -28.57
N ARG A 139 24.61 21.22 -27.79
CA ARG A 139 24.38 20.65 -26.45
C ARG A 139 23.66 19.30 -26.47
N TYR A 140 23.21 18.83 -27.63
CA TYR A 140 22.53 17.55 -27.73
C TYR A 140 23.49 16.40 -27.43
N ARG A 141 23.11 15.55 -26.47
CA ARG A 141 23.85 14.33 -26.09
C ARG A 141 22.96 13.08 -26.09
N GLY A 142 21.74 13.17 -26.63
CA GLY A 142 20.78 12.06 -26.64
C GLY A 142 20.33 11.62 -25.25
N SER A 143 20.31 12.53 -24.26
CA SER A 143 19.97 12.29 -22.85
C SER A 143 18.88 13.27 -22.39
N PHE A 144 17.78 12.74 -21.86
CA PHE A 144 16.63 13.52 -21.39
C PHE A 144 16.32 13.17 -19.94
N ARG A 145 15.92 14.18 -19.16
CA ARG A 145 15.67 14.05 -17.72
C ARG A 145 14.21 14.30 -17.38
N PHE A 146 13.68 13.54 -16.43
CA PHE A 146 12.30 13.63 -15.99
C PHE A 146 12.25 13.62 -14.47
N LEU A 147 11.33 14.35 -13.86
CA LEU A 147 11.01 14.20 -12.44
C LEU A 147 9.69 13.45 -12.32
N LEU A 148 9.74 12.25 -11.73
CA LEU A 148 8.56 11.43 -11.45
C LEU A 148 8.39 11.30 -9.94
N TRP A 149 7.17 11.50 -9.45
CA TRP A 149 6.88 11.35 -8.03
C TRP A 149 6.76 9.86 -7.69
N GLN A 150 7.53 9.42 -6.71
CA GLN A 150 7.58 8.04 -6.25
C GLN A 150 7.60 8.02 -4.72
N HIS A 151 6.57 7.42 -4.12
CA HIS A 151 6.51 7.12 -2.68
C HIS A 151 6.87 8.30 -1.75
N GLY A 152 6.40 9.51 -2.04
CA GLY A 152 6.64 10.68 -1.20
C GLY A 152 7.71 11.65 -1.71
N HIS A 153 8.45 11.28 -2.76
CA HIS A 153 9.61 12.05 -3.23
C HIS A 153 9.63 12.19 -4.74
N TRP A 154 10.10 13.34 -5.23
CA TRP A 154 10.39 13.54 -6.65
C TRP A 154 11.72 12.87 -6.98
N THR A 155 11.70 11.94 -7.93
CA THR A 155 12.87 11.16 -8.36
C THR A 155 13.26 11.58 -9.76
N GLU A 156 14.53 11.95 -9.95
CA GLU A 156 15.07 12.22 -11.28
C GLU A 156 15.30 10.91 -12.04
N VAL A 157 14.78 10.83 -13.25
CA VAL A 157 14.91 9.70 -14.16
C VAL A 157 15.53 10.21 -15.45
N THR A 158 16.71 9.70 -15.77
CA THR A 158 17.39 10.00 -17.03
C THR A 158 17.22 8.83 -17.99
N VAL A 159 16.85 9.13 -19.23
CA VAL A 159 16.75 8.16 -20.33
C VAL A 159 17.49 8.67 -21.56
N ASP A 160 17.99 7.75 -22.38
CA ASP A 160 18.36 8.10 -23.74
C ASP A 160 17.13 8.24 -24.65
N ASP A 161 17.28 8.88 -25.81
CA ASP A 161 16.19 9.10 -26.75
C ASP A 161 15.98 7.99 -27.79
N ARG A 162 16.54 6.78 -27.62
CA ARG A 162 16.20 5.65 -28.48
C ARG A 162 14.79 5.17 -28.14
N LEU A 163 13.89 5.14 -29.11
CA LEU A 163 12.47 4.81 -28.94
C LEU A 163 12.09 3.54 -29.71
N PRO A 164 11.19 2.70 -29.15
CA PRO A 164 10.66 1.52 -29.82
C PRO A 164 9.89 1.88 -31.11
N CYS A 165 10.29 1.27 -32.22
CA CYS A 165 9.76 1.51 -33.55
C CYS A 165 9.48 0.21 -34.30
N MET A 166 8.40 0.21 -35.08
CA MET A 166 8.14 -0.80 -36.11
C MET A 166 8.04 -0.11 -37.46
N ASN A 167 8.68 -0.69 -38.48
CA ASN A 167 8.75 -0.10 -39.83
C ASN A 167 9.18 1.39 -39.80
N SER A 168 10.16 1.73 -38.97
CA SER A 168 10.68 3.09 -38.77
C SER A 168 9.69 4.12 -38.19
N SER A 169 8.55 3.68 -37.65
CA SER A 169 7.57 4.52 -36.97
C SER A 169 7.42 4.11 -35.50
N LEU A 170 7.14 5.06 -34.60
CA LEU A 170 6.87 4.77 -33.18
C LEU A 170 5.75 3.73 -33.05
N CYS A 171 5.99 2.66 -32.29
CA CYS A 171 5.01 1.61 -32.08
C CYS A 171 4.16 1.80 -30.81
N PHE A 172 4.64 2.60 -29.86
CA PHE A 172 3.90 2.99 -28.65
C PHE A 172 3.38 4.42 -28.78
N SER A 173 3.28 5.16 -27.68
CA SER A 173 2.63 6.46 -27.67
C SER A 173 3.34 7.50 -28.53
N ARG A 174 2.54 8.36 -29.18
CA ARG A 174 3.02 9.44 -30.05
C ARG A 174 2.19 10.71 -29.87
N CYS A 175 2.68 11.84 -30.36
CA CYS A 175 1.90 13.08 -30.40
C CYS A 175 0.99 13.13 -31.65
N HIS A 176 0.08 14.10 -31.73
CA HIS A 176 -0.62 14.41 -32.99
C HIS A 176 0.35 14.95 -34.03
N SER A 177 1.30 15.79 -33.58
CA SER A 177 2.46 16.13 -34.41
C SER A 177 3.38 14.92 -34.55
N PRO A 178 3.70 14.47 -35.78
CA PRO A 178 4.64 13.38 -36.00
C PRO A 178 6.10 13.75 -35.68
N SER A 179 6.39 15.04 -35.47
CA SER A 179 7.73 15.54 -35.11
C SER A 179 7.91 15.83 -33.62
N ALA A 180 6.90 15.61 -32.78
CA ALA A 180 6.96 15.88 -31.35
C ALA A 180 7.11 14.60 -30.52
N PHE A 181 8.10 14.57 -29.61
CA PHE A 181 8.53 13.35 -28.92
C PHE A 181 8.35 13.36 -27.39
N TRP A 182 7.79 14.41 -26.77
CA TRP A 182 7.67 14.48 -25.30
C TRP A 182 6.90 13.30 -24.69
N VAL A 183 5.79 12.87 -25.31
CA VAL A 183 4.97 11.75 -24.80
C VAL A 183 5.77 10.46 -24.85
N ALA A 184 6.40 10.16 -25.99
CA ALA A 184 7.16 8.91 -26.18
C ALA A 184 8.35 8.82 -25.21
N LEU A 185 9.05 9.93 -24.98
CA LEU A 185 10.17 9.98 -24.03
C LEU A 185 9.70 9.89 -22.58
N LEU A 186 8.57 10.53 -22.23
CA LEU A 186 7.98 10.41 -20.89
C LEU A 186 7.46 9.00 -20.62
N GLU A 187 6.81 8.37 -21.59
CA GLU A 187 6.38 6.96 -21.56
C GLU A 187 7.58 6.05 -21.34
N LYS A 188 8.71 6.29 -22.02
CA LYS A 188 9.97 5.56 -21.79
C LYS A 188 10.50 5.73 -20.37
N ALA A 189 10.56 6.96 -19.87
CA ALA A 189 11.02 7.24 -18.51
C ALA A 189 10.11 6.57 -17.46
N TYR A 190 8.81 6.55 -17.71
CA TYR A 190 7.83 5.88 -16.87
C TYR A 190 7.99 4.35 -16.93
N ALA A 191 8.17 3.77 -18.12
CA ALA A 191 8.47 2.35 -18.32
C ALA A 191 9.75 1.94 -17.57
N LYS A 192 10.80 2.78 -17.59
CA LYS A 192 12.03 2.56 -16.82
C LYS A 192 11.78 2.48 -15.32
N VAL A 193 10.94 3.35 -14.75
CA VAL A 193 10.59 3.31 -13.32
C VAL A 193 9.83 2.04 -12.97
N HIS A 194 8.96 1.57 -13.86
CA HIS A 194 8.14 0.37 -13.68
C HIS A 194 8.86 -0.94 -14.07
N GLY A 195 10.00 -0.85 -14.76
CA GLY A 195 10.90 -1.95 -15.10
C GLY A 195 10.91 -2.33 -16.58
N SER A 196 9.78 -2.24 -17.28
CA SER A 196 9.66 -2.48 -18.72
C SER A 196 8.41 -1.78 -19.28
N TYR A 197 8.31 -1.69 -20.61
CA TYR A 197 7.08 -1.22 -21.26
C TYR A 197 5.87 -2.14 -20.98
N GLU A 198 6.08 -3.47 -20.95
CA GLU A 198 5.03 -4.43 -20.63
C GLU A 198 4.39 -4.18 -19.25
N GLN A 199 5.15 -3.69 -18.26
CA GLN A 199 4.62 -3.36 -16.93
C GLN A 199 3.67 -2.16 -16.91
N LEU A 200 3.57 -1.39 -17.99
CA LEU A 200 2.60 -0.31 -18.16
C LEU A 200 1.26 -0.79 -18.70
N TRP A 201 1.13 -2.07 -19.08
CA TRP A 201 -0.11 -2.61 -19.60
C TRP A 201 -1.20 -2.65 -18.51
N ALA A 202 -2.37 -2.05 -18.80
CA ALA A 202 -3.57 -2.11 -17.95
C ALA A 202 -3.41 -1.59 -16.50
N GLY A 203 -2.92 -0.35 -16.34
CA GLY A 203 -2.88 0.35 -15.06
C GLY A 203 -4.12 1.21 -14.75
N GLN A 204 -4.02 2.07 -13.73
CA GLN A 204 -5.11 2.92 -13.25
C GLN A 204 -4.77 4.41 -13.38
N VAL A 205 -5.69 5.23 -13.89
CA VAL A 205 -5.45 6.67 -14.12
C VAL A 205 -5.03 7.40 -12.84
N SER A 206 -5.61 7.01 -11.70
CA SER A 206 -5.29 7.58 -10.39
C SER A 206 -3.81 7.41 -10.04
N GLU A 207 -3.20 6.29 -10.44
CA GLU A 207 -1.79 6.01 -10.22
C GLU A 207 -0.89 6.95 -11.02
N ALA A 208 -1.14 7.07 -12.32
CA ALA A 208 -0.37 7.97 -13.18
C ALA A 208 -0.55 9.44 -12.78
N LEU A 209 -1.76 9.84 -12.37
CA LEU A 209 -2.00 11.19 -11.86
C LEU A 209 -1.15 11.48 -10.62
N VAL A 210 -1.10 10.56 -9.65
CA VAL A 210 -0.27 10.75 -8.46
C VAL A 210 1.22 10.76 -8.82
N ASP A 211 1.68 9.91 -9.73
CA ASP A 211 3.10 9.81 -10.11
C ASP A 211 3.58 11.01 -10.95
N LEU A 212 2.71 11.64 -11.74
CA LEU A 212 3.03 12.82 -12.55
C LEU A 212 2.83 14.15 -11.81
N THR A 213 2.08 14.16 -10.70
CA THR A 213 1.70 15.41 -10.02
C THR A 213 2.21 15.49 -8.58
N GLY A 214 2.45 14.35 -7.94
CA GLY A 214 2.70 14.23 -6.50
C GLY A 214 1.48 14.53 -5.62
N GLY A 215 0.30 14.73 -6.23
CA GLY A 215 -0.96 15.02 -5.55
C GLY A 215 -1.68 13.78 -5.05
N VAL A 216 -3.01 13.88 -5.00
CA VAL A 216 -3.94 12.83 -4.60
C VAL A 216 -4.94 12.61 -5.73
N ALA A 217 -5.35 11.36 -5.95
CA ALA A 217 -6.41 11.03 -6.88
C ALA A 217 -7.38 10.04 -6.23
N GLU A 218 -8.66 10.15 -6.56
CA GLU A 218 -9.73 9.30 -6.04
C GLU A 218 -10.58 8.73 -7.18
N ARG A 219 -11.19 7.57 -6.95
CA ARG A 219 -12.16 6.96 -7.86
C ARG A 219 -13.58 7.08 -7.29
N TRP A 220 -14.49 7.61 -8.09
CA TRP A 220 -15.91 7.78 -7.78
C TRP A 220 -16.74 6.86 -8.67
N SER A 221 -17.85 6.35 -8.15
CA SER A 221 -18.74 5.41 -8.84
C SER A 221 -19.94 6.16 -9.41
N LEU A 222 -20.34 5.82 -10.64
CA LEU A 222 -21.54 6.35 -11.30
C LEU A 222 -22.75 5.42 -11.17
N GLY A 223 -22.50 4.10 -11.10
CA GLY A 223 -23.57 3.11 -11.01
C GLY A 223 -24.30 3.10 -9.66
N GLU A 224 -25.60 2.86 -9.72
CA GLU A 224 -26.45 2.53 -8.57
C GLU A 224 -26.15 1.09 -8.14
N PHE A 225 -25.31 0.93 -7.12
CA PHE A 225 -25.15 -0.35 -6.43
C PHE A 225 -25.86 -0.25 -5.08
N GLY A 226 -27.07 -0.79 -5.07
CA GLY A 226 -27.86 -1.03 -3.88
C GLY A 226 -29.23 -1.56 -4.27
N SER A 227 -29.58 -2.77 -3.83
CA SER A 227 -31.01 -3.07 -3.67
C SER A 227 -31.58 -2.05 -2.67
N GLU A 228 -32.89 -1.77 -2.70
CA GLU A 228 -33.53 -0.88 -1.71
C GLU A 228 -33.20 -1.29 -0.24
N GLU A 229 -32.80 -2.54 0.00
CA GLU A 229 -32.35 -3.06 1.28
C GLU A 229 -30.92 -2.64 1.67
N GLU A 230 -30.00 -2.49 0.71
CA GLU A 230 -28.64 -1.96 0.93
C GLU A 230 -28.66 -0.45 1.18
N GLU A 231 -29.52 0.29 0.48
CA GLU A 231 -29.77 1.71 0.78
C GLU A 231 -30.37 1.91 2.17
N ARG A 232 -31.35 1.08 2.56
CA ARG A 232 -31.95 1.10 3.91
C ARG A 232 -31.03 0.61 5.03
N ARG A 233 -29.91 -0.06 4.73
CA ARG A 233 -28.84 -0.37 5.69
C ARG A 233 -27.83 0.76 5.77
N ALA A 234 -27.49 1.40 4.65
CA ALA A 234 -26.63 2.58 4.59
C ALA A 234 -27.24 3.83 5.26
N GLU A 235 -28.57 3.90 5.39
CA GLU A 235 -29.25 4.95 6.16
C GLU A 235 -29.17 4.77 7.70
N ARG A 236 -28.86 3.56 8.18
CA ARG A 236 -28.84 3.22 9.61
C ARG A 236 -27.45 3.27 10.25
N ASP A 237 -26.40 3.08 9.47
CA ASP A 237 -25.04 3.42 9.85
C ASP A 237 -24.76 4.85 9.34
N SER A 238 -24.23 5.72 10.20
CA SER A 238 -23.90 7.13 9.91
C SER A 238 -23.51 7.44 8.46
N ASP A 239 -23.91 8.62 7.95
CA ASP A 239 -23.68 9.28 6.63
C ASP A 239 -22.40 8.95 5.81
N ASP A 240 -21.42 8.26 6.38
CA ASP A 240 -20.07 7.98 5.87
C ASP A 240 -19.92 6.69 5.05
N ALA A 241 -20.95 5.84 4.94
CA ALA A 241 -20.83 4.51 4.33
C ALA A 241 -21.24 4.42 2.84
N ARG A 242 -21.59 5.52 2.16
CA ARG A 242 -21.85 5.47 0.71
C ARG A 242 -20.54 5.53 -0.09
N ARG A 243 -20.37 4.62 -1.06
CA ARG A 243 -19.39 4.80 -2.15
C ARG A 243 -19.69 6.17 -2.77
N LYS A 244 -18.67 7.01 -2.95
CA LYS A 244 -18.83 8.42 -3.40
C LYS A 244 -19.56 8.43 -4.76
N LYS A 245 -20.86 8.72 -4.75
CA LYS A 245 -21.69 8.94 -5.94
C LYS A 245 -21.18 10.22 -6.60
N LEU A 246 -21.04 10.23 -7.92
CA LEU A 246 -20.65 11.43 -8.63
C LEU A 246 -21.61 12.57 -8.32
N ASP A 247 -21.04 13.69 -7.88
CA ASP A 247 -21.73 14.96 -7.85
C ASP A 247 -20.83 16.02 -8.52
N LEU A 248 -21.10 16.32 -9.80
CA LEU A 248 -20.37 17.36 -10.53
C LEU A 248 -20.56 18.75 -9.92
N THR A 249 -21.61 18.97 -9.11
CA THR A 249 -21.81 20.25 -8.42
C THR A 249 -20.75 20.48 -7.35
N VAL A 250 -20.28 19.41 -6.70
CA VAL A 250 -19.15 19.46 -5.74
C VAL A 250 -17.88 19.94 -6.46
N LEU A 251 -17.62 19.40 -7.66
CA LEU A 251 -16.44 19.74 -8.45
C LEU A 251 -16.50 21.13 -9.11
N ARG A 252 -17.65 21.82 -9.06
CA ARG A 252 -17.83 23.16 -9.66
C ARG A 252 -16.80 24.17 -9.15
N ARG A 253 -16.38 24.07 -7.89
CA ARG A 253 -15.39 24.97 -7.25
C ARG A 253 -13.95 24.79 -7.76
N VAL A 254 -13.66 23.63 -8.34
CA VAL A 254 -12.34 23.26 -8.89
C VAL A 254 -12.42 22.96 -10.39
N ARG A 255 -13.49 23.43 -11.04
CA ARG A 255 -13.73 23.26 -12.47
C ARG A 255 -12.58 23.85 -13.28
N GLY A 256 -12.03 23.06 -14.20
CA GLY A 256 -10.89 23.45 -15.03
C GLY A 256 -9.53 23.36 -14.34
N GLU A 257 -9.49 23.09 -13.03
CA GLU A 257 -8.24 22.90 -12.28
C GLU A 257 -7.98 21.42 -11.93
N CYS A 258 -9.04 20.63 -11.71
CA CYS A 258 -8.94 19.21 -11.36
C CYS A 258 -8.74 18.32 -12.60
N ALA A 259 -8.10 17.15 -12.39
CA ALA A 259 -7.93 16.13 -13.42
C ALA A 259 -9.11 15.18 -13.42
N LEU A 260 -9.61 14.80 -14.58
CA LEU A 260 -10.83 14.00 -14.70
C LEU A 260 -10.69 12.98 -15.81
N SER A 261 -11.07 11.75 -15.50
CA SER A 261 -11.12 10.67 -16.46
C SER A 261 -12.32 9.78 -16.17
N CYS A 262 -12.92 9.19 -17.20
CA CYS A 262 -13.99 8.21 -17.09
C CYS A 262 -13.59 6.88 -17.73
N SER A 263 -14.24 5.81 -17.31
CA SER A 263 -14.07 4.48 -17.87
C SER A 263 -15.35 3.66 -17.78
N THR A 264 -15.51 2.70 -18.68
CA THR A 264 -16.60 1.72 -18.68
C THR A 264 -16.16 0.41 -18.01
N ARG A 265 -17.09 -0.25 -17.31
CA ARG A 265 -17.02 -1.64 -16.87
C ARG A 265 -17.84 -2.46 -17.87
N SER A 266 -17.34 -3.65 -18.23
CA SER A 266 -17.99 -4.50 -19.23
C SER A 266 -19.46 -4.76 -18.92
N THR A 267 -20.34 -4.62 -19.92
CA THR A 267 -21.65 -5.28 -19.92
C THR A 267 -21.46 -6.72 -20.38
N PRO A 268 -21.99 -7.74 -19.67
CA PRO A 268 -22.00 -9.11 -20.18
C PRO A 268 -22.87 -9.17 -21.44
N GLY A 269 -22.26 -9.32 -22.62
CA GLY A 269 -22.98 -9.54 -23.88
C GLY A 269 -22.81 -8.47 -24.98
N GLY A 270 -21.99 -7.43 -24.78
CA GLY A 270 -21.68 -6.43 -25.81
C GLY A 270 -20.57 -6.88 -26.79
N VAL A 271 -20.70 -6.49 -28.06
CA VAL A 271 -19.75 -6.80 -29.15
C VAL A 271 -18.38 -6.17 -28.87
N GLY A 272 -17.35 -7.02 -28.75
CA GLY A 272 -15.93 -6.65 -28.78
C GLY A 272 -15.20 -6.73 -27.43
N GLU A 273 -14.41 -7.79 -27.22
CA GLU A 273 -13.51 -7.97 -26.06
C GLU A 273 -12.41 -6.89 -25.93
N LEU A 274 -12.24 -6.01 -26.93
CA LEU A 274 -11.13 -5.06 -27.02
C LEU A 274 -11.43 -3.66 -26.46
N ASP A 275 -12.71 -3.30 -26.29
CA ASP A 275 -13.15 -1.96 -25.82
C ASP A 275 -13.47 -1.94 -24.30
N GLN A 276 -13.11 -3.01 -23.59
CA GLN A 276 -13.41 -3.19 -22.18
C GLN A 276 -12.36 -2.48 -21.31
N HIS A 277 -12.80 -1.69 -20.32
CA HIS A 277 -11.94 -0.97 -19.38
C HIS A 277 -10.99 0.06 -20.01
N HIS A 278 -11.46 0.77 -21.03
CA HIS A 278 -10.69 1.87 -21.64
C HIS A 278 -10.86 3.18 -20.85
N ALA A 279 -9.74 3.87 -20.61
CA ALA A 279 -9.74 5.16 -19.93
C ALA A 279 -9.86 6.30 -20.95
N LEU A 280 -10.78 7.24 -20.68
CA LEU A 280 -11.02 8.43 -21.47
C LEU A 280 -10.77 9.68 -20.62
N ALA A 281 -10.24 10.74 -21.22
CA ALA A 281 -9.99 11.99 -20.50
C ALA A 281 -11.18 12.94 -20.64
N VAL A 282 -11.65 13.51 -19.53
CA VAL A 282 -12.64 14.60 -19.57
C VAL A 282 -11.88 15.90 -19.81
N MET A 283 -12.09 16.49 -20.99
CA MET A 283 -11.34 17.66 -21.43
C MET A 283 -11.90 18.95 -20.85
N GLU A 284 -13.22 19.08 -20.87
CA GLU A 284 -13.93 20.19 -20.26
C GLU A 284 -15.35 19.76 -19.92
N TRP A 285 -15.97 20.48 -19.00
CA TRP A 285 -17.41 20.48 -18.87
C TRP A 285 -17.91 21.90 -18.70
N LEU A 286 -19.16 22.16 -19.05
CA LEU A 286 -19.81 23.46 -18.93
C LEU A 286 -21.33 23.33 -18.88
N ASP A 287 -21.99 24.34 -18.31
CA ASP A 287 -23.44 24.47 -18.38
C ASP A 287 -23.75 25.43 -19.57
N ALA A 288 -24.51 24.96 -20.56
CA ALA A 288 -24.93 25.70 -21.74
C ALA A 288 -26.43 26.02 -21.67
N ARG A 289 -26.82 27.23 -22.08
CA ARG A 289 -28.22 27.66 -22.03
C ARG A 289 -29.01 27.10 -23.21
N LYS A 290 -30.16 26.47 -22.92
CA LYS A 290 -31.07 25.97 -23.96
C LYS A 290 -31.95 27.09 -24.51
N VAL A 291 -32.37 26.95 -25.77
CA VAL A 291 -33.34 27.86 -26.41
C VAL A 291 -34.71 27.81 -25.71
N SER A 292 -35.10 26.64 -25.18
CA SER A 292 -36.36 26.42 -24.46
C SER A 292 -36.46 27.13 -23.10
N GLY A 293 -35.39 27.78 -22.64
CA GLY A 293 -35.20 28.12 -21.23
C GLY A 293 -34.68 26.91 -20.44
N GLY A 294 -33.72 27.14 -19.54
CA GLY A 294 -32.98 26.10 -18.80
C GLY A 294 -31.53 25.95 -19.25
N GLU A 295 -30.81 25.03 -18.60
CA GLU A 295 -29.40 24.73 -18.88
C GLU A 295 -29.22 23.24 -19.19
N VAL A 296 -28.21 22.91 -19.98
CA VAL A 296 -27.70 21.54 -20.18
C VAL A 296 -26.23 21.51 -19.83
N ARG A 297 -25.84 20.54 -19.00
CA ARG A 297 -24.44 20.28 -18.73
C ARG A 297 -23.84 19.41 -19.82
N LEU A 298 -22.81 19.93 -20.47
CA LEU A 298 -22.06 19.26 -21.52
C LEU A 298 -20.66 18.93 -21.07
N LEU A 299 -20.18 17.76 -21.45
CA LEU A 299 -18.83 17.26 -21.21
C LEU A 299 -18.15 16.96 -22.54
N ARG A 300 -16.96 17.51 -22.76
CA ARG A 300 -16.09 17.14 -23.88
C ARG A 300 -15.15 16.03 -23.42
N ILE A 301 -15.23 14.89 -24.06
CA ILE A 301 -14.42 13.70 -23.76
C ILE A 301 -13.38 13.51 -24.86
N ARG A 302 -12.21 13.00 -24.48
CA ARG A 302 -11.12 12.66 -25.40
C ARG A 302 -10.78 11.17 -25.27
N ASN A 303 -10.79 10.49 -26.41
CA ASN A 303 -10.30 9.13 -26.55
C ASN A 303 -8.79 9.12 -26.88
N PRO A 304 -7.92 8.55 -26.02
CA PRO A 304 -6.48 8.43 -26.29
C PRO A 304 -6.12 7.69 -27.57
N TRP A 305 -6.99 6.83 -28.12
CA TRP A 305 -6.79 6.19 -29.43
C TRP A 305 -6.82 7.16 -30.62
N GLY A 306 -7.30 8.40 -30.41
CA GLY A 306 -7.46 9.39 -31.47
C GLY A 306 -8.61 9.08 -32.42
N ARG A 307 -9.53 8.18 -32.05
CA ARG A 307 -10.74 7.86 -32.83
C ARG A 307 -11.97 8.40 -32.12
N CYS A 308 -12.85 9.07 -32.86
CA CYS A 308 -14.18 9.39 -32.35
C CYS A 308 -15.08 8.16 -32.57
N CYS A 309 -15.58 7.58 -31.49
CA CYS A 309 -16.42 6.37 -31.50
C CYS A 309 -17.81 6.64 -30.90
N TRP A 310 -18.19 7.91 -30.73
CA TRP A 310 -19.46 8.28 -30.10
C TRP A 310 -20.57 8.43 -31.12
N ALA A 311 -21.71 7.80 -30.85
CA ALA A 311 -22.93 7.85 -31.67
C ALA A 311 -24.12 8.42 -30.87
N GLY A 312 -23.88 9.44 -30.04
CA GLY A 312 -24.90 10.09 -29.20
C GLY A 312 -25.54 11.35 -29.82
N ALA A 313 -26.38 12.01 -29.02
CA ALA A 313 -27.13 13.21 -29.43
C ALA A 313 -26.24 14.41 -29.74
N TRP A 314 -25.01 14.43 -29.24
CA TRP A 314 -24.05 15.54 -29.36
C TRP A 314 -22.94 15.28 -30.40
N THR A 315 -23.16 14.36 -31.33
CA THR A 315 -22.33 14.19 -32.55
C THR A 315 -22.45 15.39 -33.49
N TRP A 316 -21.57 15.55 -34.48
CA TRP A 316 -21.55 16.74 -35.37
C TRP A 316 -22.92 17.06 -36.01
N SER A 317 -23.67 16.04 -36.40
CA SER A 317 -25.03 16.14 -36.96
C SER A 317 -26.13 15.72 -35.96
N GLY A 318 -25.80 15.66 -34.67
CA GLY A 318 -26.68 15.17 -33.62
C GLY A 318 -27.76 16.18 -33.22
N VAL A 319 -28.92 15.66 -32.82
CA VAL A 319 -30.11 16.46 -32.45
C VAL A 319 -29.93 17.30 -31.19
N GLY A 320 -28.95 16.99 -30.35
CA GLY A 320 -28.64 17.72 -29.11
C GLY A 320 -28.26 19.18 -29.38
N TRP A 321 -27.53 19.45 -30.47
CA TRP A 321 -27.10 20.80 -30.83
C TRP A 321 -28.26 21.75 -31.14
N SER A 322 -29.37 21.22 -31.68
CA SER A 322 -30.58 21.99 -31.96
C SER A 322 -31.26 22.55 -30.71
N SER A 323 -30.90 22.05 -29.52
CA SER A 323 -31.40 22.56 -28.24
C SER A 323 -30.71 23.85 -27.78
N LEU A 324 -29.57 24.20 -28.38
CA LEU A 324 -28.78 25.39 -28.08
C LEU A 324 -28.98 26.49 -29.13
N ASP A 325 -28.66 27.72 -28.75
CA ASP A 325 -28.53 28.82 -29.71
C ASP A 325 -27.48 28.46 -30.79
N PRO A 326 -27.77 28.64 -32.10
CA PRO A 326 -26.85 28.32 -33.19
C PRO A 326 -25.42 28.86 -33.03
N VAL A 327 -25.26 30.07 -32.47
CA VAL A 327 -23.93 30.65 -32.24
C VAL A 327 -23.15 29.85 -31.20
N THR A 328 -23.80 29.54 -30.08
CA THR A 328 -23.22 28.71 -29.00
C THR A 328 -22.93 27.29 -29.50
N ALA A 329 -23.85 26.69 -30.25
CA ALA A 329 -23.66 25.34 -30.82
C ALA A 329 -22.44 25.29 -31.74
N ALA A 330 -22.33 26.22 -32.69
CA ALA A 330 -21.19 26.30 -33.61
C ALA A 330 -19.86 26.54 -32.88
N GLU A 331 -19.86 27.38 -31.84
CA GLU A 331 -18.68 27.61 -31.00
C GLU A 331 -18.22 26.31 -30.33
N LEU A 332 -19.12 25.58 -29.65
CA LEU A 332 -18.77 24.35 -28.95
C LEU A 332 -18.34 23.23 -29.91
N GLN A 333 -19.00 23.11 -31.06
CA GLN A 333 -18.62 22.18 -32.12
C GLN A 333 -17.19 22.46 -32.64
N SER A 334 -16.84 23.73 -32.82
CA SER A 334 -15.51 24.14 -33.32
C SER A 334 -14.34 23.77 -32.40
N ARG A 335 -14.61 23.55 -31.10
CA ARG A 335 -13.60 23.12 -30.11
C ARG A 335 -13.21 21.66 -30.24
N THR A 336 -13.99 20.86 -30.96
CA THR A 336 -13.83 19.40 -31.06
C THR A 336 -12.61 19.06 -31.92
N ALA A 337 -11.64 18.35 -31.35
CA ALA A 337 -10.48 17.85 -32.08
C ALA A 337 -10.63 16.36 -32.47
N GLU A 338 -9.66 15.84 -33.21
CA GLU A 338 -9.60 14.42 -33.57
C GLU A 338 -9.59 13.53 -32.31
N GLY A 339 -10.51 12.56 -32.25
CA GLY A 339 -10.70 11.68 -31.09
C GLY A 339 -11.49 12.29 -29.93
N GLU A 340 -12.04 13.50 -30.10
CA GLU A 340 -12.88 14.14 -29.09
C GLU A 340 -14.36 14.13 -29.49
N PHE A 341 -15.23 14.13 -28.48
CA PHE A 341 -16.68 14.18 -28.66
C PHE A 341 -17.35 14.85 -27.47
N TRP A 342 -18.56 15.35 -27.70
CA TRP A 342 -19.42 15.92 -26.67
C TRP A 342 -20.51 14.92 -26.28
N LEU A 343 -21.00 15.08 -25.06
CA LEU A 343 -22.17 14.40 -24.51
C LEU A 343 -22.74 15.25 -23.37
N ASP A 344 -23.99 15.00 -22.99
CA ASP A 344 -24.59 15.61 -21.80
C ASP A 344 -24.42 14.73 -20.54
N GLU A 345 -24.75 15.29 -19.38
CA GLU A 345 -24.63 14.58 -18.09
C GLU A 345 -25.47 13.29 -18.00
N ALA A 346 -26.59 13.21 -18.73
CA ALA A 346 -27.43 12.00 -18.74
C ALA A 346 -26.80 10.89 -19.60
N GLU A 347 -26.31 11.24 -20.79
CA GLU A 347 -25.49 10.35 -21.61
C GLU A 347 -24.22 9.91 -20.85
N PHE A 348 -23.56 10.82 -20.13
CA PHE A 348 -22.36 10.52 -19.35
C PHE A 348 -22.63 9.45 -18.28
N THR A 349 -23.65 9.68 -17.46
CA THR A 349 -23.95 8.83 -16.30
C THR A 349 -24.50 7.47 -16.72
N SER A 350 -25.16 7.39 -17.87
CA SER A 350 -25.68 6.11 -18.41
C SER A 350 -24.61 5.24 -19.09
N GLN A 351 -23.51 5.84 -19.56
CA GLN A 351 -22.52 5.14 -20.38
C GLN A 351 -21.22 4.83 -19.65
N PHE A 352 -20.90 5.54 -18.58
CA PHE A 352 -19.68 5.33 -17.79
C PHE A 352 -19.99 4.82 -16.39
N ASP A 353 -19.08 4.01 -15.84
CA ASP A 353 -19.27 3.39 -14.52
C ASP A 353 -18.42 4.05 -13.43
N ASP A 354 -17.26 4.57 -13.81
CA ASP A 354 -16.30 5.14 -12.87
C ASP A 354 -15.69 6.43 -13.40
N ILE A 355 -15.35 7.29 -12.43
CA ILE A 355 -14.62 8.53 -12.66
C ILE A 355 -13.40 8.55 -11.76
N THR A 356 -12.26 8.92 -12.33
CA THR A 356 -11.08 9.28 -11.55
C THR A 356 -10.98 10.80 -11.45
N VAL A 357 -10.89 11.31 -10.24
CA VAL A 357 -10.68 12.73 -9.94
C VAL A 357 -9.29 12.94 -9.35
N GLY A 358 -8.44 13.68 -10.04
CA GLY A 358 -7.16 14.16 -9.52
C GLY A 358 -7.30 15.54 -8.91
N TYR A 359 -6.78 15.72 -7.70
CA TYR A 359 -6.86 16.97 -6.96
C TYR A 359 -5.97 18.03 -7.60
N PRO A 360 -6.44 19.28 -7.74
CA PRO A 360 -5.59 20.36 -8.20
C PRO A 360 -4.43 20.62 -7.25
N ILE A 361 -3.30 21.03 -7.84
CA ILE A 361 -2.11 21.44 -7.10
C ILE A 361 -1.78 22.87 -7.51
N SER A 362 -1.60 23.73 -6.52
CA SER A 362 -1.17 25.10 -6.74
C SER A 362 0.31 25.15 -7.16
N LYS A 363 0.73 26.27 -7.76
CA LYS A 363 2.14 26.53 -8.09
C LYS A 363 3.11 26.44 -6.90
N HIS A 364 2.60 26.58 -5.68
CA HIS A 364 3.36 26.46 -4.43
C HIS A 364 3.39 25.03 -3.88
N GLY A 365 2.77 24.06 -4.56
CA GLY A 365 2.73 22.65 -4.16
C GLY A 365 1.62 22.29 -3.17
N HIS A 366 0.75 23.22 -2.80
CA HIS A 366 -0.41 22.93 -1.94
C HIS A 366 -1.55 22.28 -2.73
N LEU A 367 -2.16 21.24 -2.14
CA LEU A 367 -3.32 20.54 -2.68
C LEU A 367 -4.58 21.41 -2.52
N LYS A 368 -5.48 21.42 -3.49
CA LYS A 368 -6.80 22.07 -3.39
C LYS A 368 -7.87 21.01 -3.23
N SER A 369 -8.73 21.14 -2.21
CA SER A 369 -9.80 20.18 -1.97
C SER A 369 -10.81 20.21 -3.11
N VAL A 370 -11.14 19.03 -3.64
CA VAL A 370 -12.22 18.88 -4.64
C VAL A 370 -13.61 19.03 -4.03
N TYR A 371 -13.74 18.97 -2.70
CA TYR A 371 -15.02 19.10 -1.99
C TYR A 371 -15.38 20.55 -1.70
N THR A 372 -14.44 21.26 -1.07
CA THR A 372 -14.65 22.62 -0.56
C THR A 372 -14.06 23.68 -1.48
N GLY A 373 -13.13 23.31 -2.37
CA GLY A 373 -12.31 24.26 -3.12
C GLY A 373 -11.21 24.93 -2.28
N ASN A 374 -11.07 24.58 -1.00
CA ASN A 374 -10.08 25.19 -0.11
C ASN A 374 -8.67 24.75 -0.46
N LEU A 375 -7.71 25.65 -0.26
CA LEU A 375 -6.29 25.32 -0.35
C LEU A 375 -5.83 24.66 0.95
N LEU A 376 -5.27 23.45 0.85
CA LEU A 376 -4.71 22.70 1.96
C LEU A 376 -3.22 23.05 2.09
N THR A 377 -2.95 24.14 2.82
CA THR A 377 -1.63 24.76 2.94
C THR A 377 -0.66 23.99 3.84
N HIS A 378 -1.16 23.12 4.70
CA HIS A 378 -0.35 22.30 5.60
C HIS A 378 -0.27 20.88 5.09
N SER A 379 0.95 20.35 4.93
CA SER A 379 1.16 18.97 4.48
C SER A 379 2.19 18.24 5.35
N HIS A 380 1.88 16.98 5.67
CA HIS A 380 2.77 16.08 6.41
C HIS A 380 2.73 14.70 5.78
N GLN A 381 3.84 13.98 5.82
CA GLN A 381 3.88 12.59 5.39
C GLN A 381 4.76 11.75 6.31
N LEU A 382 4.36 10.51 6.59
CA LEU A 382 5.12 9.54 7.36
C LEU A 382 5.03 8.15 6.73
N ALA A 383 6.19 7.52 6.54
CA ALA A 383 6.26 6.15 6.09
C ALA A 383 5.95 5.17 7.22
N GLY A 384 5.39 4.01 6.85
CA GLY A 384 5.13 2.91 7.75
C GLY A 384 5.18 1.56 7.02
N ARG A 385 5.03 0.49 7.79
CA ARG A 385 5.04 -0.88 7.27
C ARG A 385 4.17 -1.81 8.10
N TRP A 386 3.42 -2.67 7.43
CA TRP A 386 2.83 -3.85 8.05
C TRP A 386 3.83 -5.00 7.97
N VAL A 387 4.18 -5.55 9.13
CA VAL A 387 5.17 -6.63 9.30
C VAL A 387 4.47 -7.82 9.96
N LYS A 388 4.60 -9.00 9.35
CA LYS A 388 3.96 -10.21 9.86
C LYS A 388 4.44 -10.51 11.29
N GLY A 389 3.49 -10.86 12.17
CA GLY A 389 3.77 -11.15 13.58
C GLY A 389 4.07 -9.94 14.47
N TYR A 390 4.14 -8.72 13.92
CA TYR A 390 4.42 -7.51 14.70
C TYR A 390 3.36 -6.43 14.49
N SER A 391 3.25 -5.88 13.27
CA SER A 391 2.38 -4.74 12.96
C SER A 391 1.32 -5.05 11.90
N ALA A 392 1.30 -6.23 11.31
CA ALA A 392 0.27 -6.66 10.35
C ALA A 392 -0.97 -7.20 11.08
N GLY A 393 -1.70 -6.32 11.78
CA GLY A 393 -2.81 -6.69 12.68
C GLY A 393 -4.12 -7.11 11.98
N GLY A 394 -4.24 -6.88 10.67
CA GLY A 394 -5.46 -7.16 9.91
C GLY A 394 -6.58 -6.14 10.14
N SER A 395 -7.79 -6.47 9.71
CA SER A 395 -8.98 -5.61 9.81
C SER A 395 -9.53 -5.55 11.25
N ARG A 396 -10.47 -4.63 11.49
CA ARG A 396 -11.11 -4.43 12.82
C ARG A 396 -11.78 -5.68 13.38
N ASN A 397 -12.14 -6.62 12.52
CA ASN A 397 -12.78 -7.88 12.91
C ASN A 397 -11.76 -8.91 13.43
N THR A 398 -10.47 -8.56 13.42
CA THR A 398 -9.39 -9.43 13.88
C THR A 398 -8.95 -9.03 15.29
N SER A 399 -8.70 -10.00 16.16
CA SER A 399 -8.20 -9.77 17.52
C SER A 399 -6.85 -9.03 17.56
N SER A 400 -6.03 -9.18 16.51
CA SER A 400 -4.74 -8.49 16.36
C SER A 400 -4.85 -7.06 15.82
N TYR A 401 -6.04 -6.50 15.59
CA TYR A 401 -6.17 -5.17 14.98
C TYR A 401 -5.41 -4.06 15.73
N SER A 402 -5.33 -4.19 17.07
CA SER A 402 -4.62 -3.25 17.94
C SER A 402 -3.09 -3.25 17.72
N SER A 403 -2.51 -4.23 17.02
CA SER A 403 -1.09 -4.25 16.68
C SER A 403 -0.74 -3.41 15.44
N ASN A 404 -1.73 -3.02 14.63
CA ASN A 404 -1.48 -2.18 13.45
C ASN A 404 -0.75 -0.87 13.81
N PRO A 405 0.10 -0.32 12.92
CA PRO A 405 0.79 0.95 13.15
C PRO A 405 -0.20 2.06 13.53
N LYS A 406 0.23 3.00 14.36
CA LYS A 406 -0.63 4.09 14.85
C LYS A 406 0.04 5.42 14.69
N PHE A 407 -0.75 6.44 14.35
CA PHE A 407 -0.26 7.78 14.14
C PHE A 407 -1.14 8.80 14.86
N TRP A 408 -0.51 9.76 15.51
CA TRP A 408 -1.16 10.92 16.08
C TRP A 408 -1.29 11.99 15.02
N LEU A 409 -2.52 12.44 14.80
CA LEU A 409 -2.85 13.66 14.10
C LEU A 409 -3.33 14.68 15.13
N LYS A 410 -2.58 15.76 15.34
CA LYS A 410 -3.02 16.89 16.14
C LYS A 410 -3.50 17.99 15.20
N VAL A 411 -4.76 18.37 15.33
CA VAL A 411 -5.40 19.48 14.63
C VAL A 411 -5.39 20.67 15.60
N CYS A 412 -4.68 21.75 15.25
CA CYS A 412 -4.56 22.92 16.12
C CYS A 412 -5.81 23.80 16.06
N GLU A 413 -6.39 23.96 14.87
CA GLU A 413 -7.55 24.79 14.59
C GLU A 413 -8.55 24.02 13.71
N GLY A 414 -9.84 24.32 13.89
CA GLY A 414 -10.89 23.64 13.14
C GLY A 414 -10.71 23.85 11.63
N GLY A 415 -10.76 22.77 10.86
CA GLY A 415 -10.39 22.84 9.45
C GLY A 415 -10.67 21.56 8.68
N GLU A 416 -10.56 21.67 7.37
CA GLU A 416 -10.62 20.51 6.49
C GLU A 416 -9.30 19.76 6.59
N VAL A 417 -9.40 18.44 6.77
CA VAL A 417 -8.26 17.54 6.80
C VAL A 417 -8.52 16.38 5.85
N LEU A 418 -7.61 16.21 4.90
CA LEU A 418 -7.53 15.08 4.00
C LEU A 418 -6.35 14.18 4.43
N VAL A 419 -6.64 12.91 4.68
CA VAL A 419 -5.65 11.89 5.00
C VAL A 419 -5.66 10.84 3.90
N SER A 420 -4.48 10.56 3.36
CA SER A 420 -4.27 9.60 2.29
C SER A 420 -3.35 8.47 2.76
N LEU A 421 -3.71 7.22 2.48
CA LEU A 421 -2.91 6.04 2.76
C LEU A 421 -2.48 5.40 1.44
N LEU A 422 -1.22 5.59 1.06
CA LEU A 422 -0.62 5.08 -0.16
C LEU A 422 0.21 3.83 0.14
N GLN A 423 -0.11 2.68 -0.44
CA GLN A 423 0.70 1.46 -0.33
C GLN A 423 1.65 1.31 -1.52
N ARG A 424 2.76 0.60 -1.28
CA ARG A 424 3.75 0.26 -2.31
C ARG A 424 3.39 -1.05 -2.99
N ARG A 425 3.52 -1.09 -4.32
CA ARG A 425 3.35 -2.30 -5.12
C ARG A 425 4.34 -3.38 -4.67
N LYS A 426 3.87 -4.61 -4.45
CA LYS A 426 4.74 -5.76 -4.15
C LYS A 426 5.55 -6.09 -5.42
N ARG A 427 6.88 -5.91 -5.38
CA ARG A 427 7.76 -6.42 -6.45
C ARG A 427 7.71 -7.95 -6.37
N SER A 428 7.28 -8.60 -7.44
CA SER A 428 7.43 -10.05 -7.57
C SER A 428 8.92 -10.37 -7.50
N SER A 429 9.35 -11.12 -6.48
CA SER A 429 10.70 -11.69 -6.49
C SER A 429 10.74 -12.73 -7.60
N THR A 430 11.64 -12.57 -8.56
CA THR A 430 11.91 -13.49 -9.67
C THR A 430 12.50 -14.84 -9.23
N THR A 431 12.29 -15.28 -8.00
CA THR A 431 12.52 -16.64 -7.53
C THR A 431 11.19 -17.36 -7.37
N LYS A 432 10.66 -17.90 -8.47
CA LYS A 432 9.63 -18.95 -8.39
C LYS A 432 10.33 -20.24 -7.97
N CYS A 433 10.08 -20.72 -6.75
CA CYS A 433 10.18 -22.15 -6.46
C CYS A 433 9.01 -22.84 -7.18
N PRO A 434 9.27 -23.87 -8.00
CA PRO A 434 8.22 -24.54 -8.76
C PRO A 434 7.52 -25.57 -7.87
N GLN A 435 6.64 -25.16 -6.96
CA GLN A 435 5.71 -26.06 -6.25
C GLN A 435 4.67 -25.26 -5.45
N ALA A 436 3.62 -24.80 -6.15
CA ALA A 436 2.27 -24.55 -5.62
C ALA A 436 1.35 -24.21 -6.80
N ALA A 437 1.14 -25.19 -7.68
CA ALA A 437 0.08 -25.12 -8.69
C ALA A 437 -1.17 -25.74 -8.08
N HIS A 438 -2.04 -24.91 -7.50
CA HIS A 438 -3.50 -25.06 -7.43
C HIS A 438 -4.08 -24.00 -6.48
N GLU A 439 -4.25 -22.77 -6.98
CA GLU A 439 -5.26 -21.84 -6.46
C GLU A 439 -5.95 -21.16 -7.65
N ASP A 440 -7.28 -21.06 -7.55
CA ASP A 440 -8.24 -20.79 -8.62
C ASP A 440 -7.91 -19.62 -9.56
N SER A 441 -8.07 -19.88 -10.86
CA SER A 441 -7.71 -18.96 -11.96
C SER A 441 -8.65 -17.76 -12.17
N SER A 442 -9.52 -17.41 -11.21
CA SER A 442 -10.51 -16.34 -11.38
C SER A 442 -10.12 -14.99 -10.77
N ASN A 443 -9.00 -14.88 -10.03
CA ASN A 443 -8.70 -13.69 -9.20
C ASN A 443 -7.34 -13.02 -9.47
N THR A 444 -6.84 -13.09 -10.70
CA THR A 444 -5.51 -12.58 -11.10
C THR A 444 -5.35 -11.05 -11.09
N LYS A 445 -6.43 -10.26 -10.94
CA LYS A 445 -6.38 -8.79 -11.07
C LYS A 445 -5.84 -8.03 -9.84
N HIS A 446 -5.75 -8.66 -8.66
CA HIS A 446 -5.38 -7.98 -7.40
C HIS A 446 -4.04 -8.41 -6.78
N GLN A 447 -3.19 -9.12 -7.53
CA GLN A 447 -1.97 -9.73 -6.98
C GLN A 447 -0.89 -8.75 -6.47
N HIS A 448 -1.04 -7.45 -6.72
CA HIS A 448 0.03 -6.47 -6.49
C HIS A 448 -0.15 -5.58 -5.26
N TYR A 449 -1.37 -5.47 -4.73
CA TYR A 449 -1.72 -4.61 -3.61
C TYR A 449 -2.47 -5.40 -2.54
N GLN A 450 -2.32 -4.99 -1.29
CA GLN A 450 -3.13 -5.50 -0.19
C GLN A 450 -4.47 -4.76 -0.16
N ALA A 451 -5.54 -5.40 0.31
CA ALA A 451 -6.76 -4.65 0.63
C ALA A 451 -6.49 -3.77 1.86
N VAL A 452 -6.48 -2.45 1.71
CA VAL A 452 -6.11 -1.49 2.77
C VAL A 452 -7.26 -0.57 3.15
N ALA A 453 -7.28 -0.16 4.41
CA ALA A 453 -8.23 0.80 4.96
C ALA A 453 -7.55 1.72 5.98
N LEU A 454 -8.15 2.88 6.22
CA LEU A 454 -7.72 3.85 7.22
C LEU A 454 -8.88 4.18 8.15
N HIS A 455 -8.61 4.17 9.46
CA HIS A 455 -9.60 4.50 10.49
C HIS A 455 -9.08 5.61 11.40
N MET A 456 -9.97 6.50 11.83
CA MET A 456 -9.67 7.68 12.63
C MET A 456 -10.59 7.75 13.86
N TRP A 457 -10.03 8.01 15.05
CA TRP A 457 -10.77 8.26 16.28
C TRP A 457 -10.36 9.60 16.90
N LYS A 458 -11.33 10.36 17.43
CA LYS A 458 -11.03 11.54 18.26
C LYS A 458 -10.69 11.10 19.68
N VAL A 459 -9.60 11.61 20.22
CA VAL A 459 -9.13 11.29 21.58
C VAL A 459 -9.35 12.50 22.48
N GLU A 460 -10.34 12.41 23.36
CA GLU A 460 -10.74 13.50 24.24
C GLU A 460 -9.97 13.52 25.57
N LYS A 461 -9.63 12.33 26.08
CA LYS A 461 -8.99 12.19 27.40
C LYS A 461 -7.47 12.11 27.25
N LYS A 462 -6.76 12.85 28.10
CA LYS A 462 -5.29 12.78 28.18
C LYS A 462 -4.77 11.38 28.46
N ARG A 463 -5.53 10.59 29.25
CA ARG A 463 -5.32 9.16 29.45
C ARG A 463 -6.50 8.39 28.89
N PHE A 464 -6.24 7.41 28.05
CA PHE A 464 -7.27 6.53 27.51
C PHE A 464 -6.82 5.07 27.59
N ASN A 465 -7.68 4.16 27.16
CA ASN A 465 -7.38 2.75 26.98
C ASN A 465 -7.60 2.42 25.50
N LEU A 466 -6.54 1.99 24.81
CA LEU A 466 -6.54 1.78 23.36
C LEU A 466 -7.55 0.71 22.95
N SER A 467 -7.60 -0.43 23.66
CA SER A 467 -8.52 -1.53 23.35
C SER A 467 -9.97 -1.06 23.40
N ARG A 468 -10.35 -0.35 24.47
CA ARG A 468 -11.70 0.22 24.61
C ARG A 468 -12.01 1.26 23.55
N MET A 469 -11.03 2.06 23.12
CA MET A 469 -11.23 3.09 22.10
C MET A 469 -11.38 2.50 20.70
N VAL A 470 -10.53 1.57 20.33
CA VAL A 470 -10.55 0.86 19.05
C VAL A 470 -11.85 0.07 18.85
N ASN A 471 -12.42 -0.45 19.94
CA ASN A 471 -13.72 -1.12 19.92
C ASN A 471 -14.91 -0.16 19.70
N LYS A 472 -14.73 1.16 19.87
CA LYS A 472 -15.77 2.14 19.51
C LYS A 472 -15.82 2.34 18.01
N ALA A 473 -16.98 2.76 17.51
CA ALA A 473 -17.11 3.26 16.14
C ALA A 473 -16.06 4.34 15.85
N PRO A 474 -15.41 4.31 14.67
CA PRO A 474 -14.43 5.32 14.33
C PRO A 474 -15.15 6.66 14.14
N ARG A 475 -14.47 7.77 14.39
CA ARG A 475 -15.00 9.10 14.04
C ARG A 475 -15.12 9.26 12.53
N ALA A 476 -14.21 8.64 11.79
CA ALA A 476 -14.23 8.57 10.34
C ALA A 476 -13.40 7.38 9.87
N SER A 477 -13.75 6.79 8.74
CA SER A 477 -13.00 5.69 8.13
C SER A 477 -13.18 5.69 6.62
N THR A 478 -12.24 5.07 5.91
CA THR A 478 -12.48 4.67 4.52
C THR A 478 -13.64 3.67 4.47
N HIS A 479 -14.42 3.69 3.39
CA HIS A 479 -15.65 2.90 3.26
C HIS A 479 -15.45 1.39 3.51
N CYS A 480 -14.45 0.80 2.86
CA CYS A 480 -14.06 -0.60 3.03
C CYS A 480 -12.55 -0.77 2.82
N HIS A 481 -12.04 -1.98 3.08
CA HIS A 481 -10.70 -2.33 2.63
C HIS A 481 -10.71 -2.51 1.12
N SER A 482 -9.96 -1.66 0.40
CA SER A 482 -9.88 -1.65 -1.06
C SER A 482 -8.49 -2.09 -1.53
N TYR A 483 -8.43 -2.81 -2.65
CA TYR A 483 -7.18 -3.18 -3.32
C TYR A 483 -6.57 -2.01 -4.14
N GLU A 484 -6.98 -0.78 -3.86
CA GLU A 484 -6.43 0.42 -4.46
C GLU A 484 -5.02 0.72 -3.93
N ARG A 485 -4.17 1.28 -4.79
CA ARG A 485 -2.85 1.78 -4.41
C ARG A 485 -2.93 2.85 -3.33
N GLU A 486 -3.98 3.66 -3.35
CA GLU A 486 -4.20 4.76 -2.42
C GLU A 486 -5.67 4.86 -2.00
N VAL A 487 -5.90 5.01 -0.69
CA VAL A 487 -7.24 5.29 -0.14
C VAL A 487 -7.24 6.62 0.59
N VAL A 488 -8.32 7.39 0.42
CA VAL A 488 -8.41 8.78 0.88
C VAL A 488 -9.59 8.97 1.83
N LEU A 489 -9.35 9.71 2.91
CA LEU A 489 -10.33 10.12 3.90
C LEU A 489 -10.31 11.64 4.04
N CYS A 490 -11.43 12.33 3.81
CA CYS A 490 -11.53 13.78 3.93
C CYS A 490 -12.64 14.18 4.91
N ARG A 491 -12.32 14.97 5.94
CA ARG A 491 -13.27 15.39 6.97
C ARG A 491 -12.99 16.80 7.47
N GLN A 492 -14.06 17.50 7.87
CA GLN A 492 -13.95 18.68 8.72
C GLN A 492 -13.67 18.21 10.15
N LEU A 493 -12.55 18.61 10.73
CA LEU A 493 -12.12 18.23 12.06
C LEU A 493 -12.08 19.45 12.98
N GLU A 494 -12.56 19.25 14.20
CA GLU A 494 -12.40 20.21 15.29
C GLU A 494 -10.98 20.17 15.87
N PRO A 495 -10.52 21.22 16.55
CA PRO A 495 -9.27 21.19 17.29
C PRO A 495 -9.21 19.99 18.24
N GLY A 496 -8.08 19.30 18.25
CA GLY A 496 -7.87 18.14 19.12
C GLY A 496 -6.87 17.14 18.58
N TYR A 497 -6.87 15.95 19.20
CA TYR A 497 -6.00 14.85 18.83
C TYR A 497 -6.82 13.70 18.27
N TYR A 498 -6.31 13.14 17.19
CA TYR A 498 -6.92 12.07 16.44
C TYR A 498 -5.93 10.92 16.31
N LEU A 499 -6.40 9.70 16.56
CA LEU A 499 -5.62 8.49 16.33
C LEU A 499 -5.96 7.94 14.95
N LEU A 500 -4.94 7.79 14.11
CA LEU A 500 -5.02 7.16 12.80
C LEU A 500 -4.45 5.74 12.86
N ILE A 501 -5.21 4.76 12.38
CA ILE A 501 -4.77 3.36 12.27
C ILE A 501 -4.96 2.89 10.81
N PRO A 502 -3.88 2.82 10.01
CA PRO A 502 -3.88 2.12 8.73
C PRO A 502 -3.85 0.60 8.96
N SER A 503 -4.62 -0.15 8.18
CA SER A 503 -4.70 -1.61 8.30
C SER A 503 -4.85 -2.29 6.94
N THR A 504 -4.27 -3.47 6.80
CA THR A 504 -4.66 -4.45 5.76
C THR A 504 -5.94 -5.17 6.18
N TYR A 505 -6.63 -5.83 5.23
CA TYR A 505 -7.79 -6.64 5.54
C TYR A 505 -7.40 -7.93 6.27
N GLN A 506 -6.48 -8.69 5.66
CA GLN A 506 -5.96 -9.93 6.22
C GLN A 506 -4.86 -9.66 7.26
N PRO A 507 -4.89 -10.32 8.42
CA PRO A 507 -3.77 -10.30 9.36
C PRO A 507 -2.53 -10.98 8.76
N GLY A 508 -1.35 -10.51 9.14
CA GLY A 508 -0.08 -11.01 8.62
C GLY A 508 0.28 -10.53 7.22
N ALA A 509 -0.61 -9.80 6.53
CA ALA A 509 -0.33 -9.22 5.22
C ALA A 509 0.73 -8.10 5.31
N GLU A 510 1.78 -8.22 4.53
CA GLU A 510 2.92 -7.31 4.56
C GLU A 510 2.90 -6.33 3.38
N ALA A 511 3.09 -5.05 3.68
CA ALA A 511 3.33 -4.01 2.69
C ALA A 511 3.95 -2.78 3.35
N HIS A 512 4.69 -2.00 2.54
CA HIS A 512 5.10 -0.65 2.91
C HIS A 512 4.00 0.34 2.54
N PHE A 513 3.84 1.39 3.33
CA PHE A 513 2.89 2.45 3.04
C PHE A 513 3.42 3.83 3.45
N LEU A 514 2.74 4.87 2.95
CA LEU A 514 2.95 6.27 3.26
C LEU A 514 1.60 6.86 3.67
N ILE A 515 1.52 7.42 4.87
CA ILE A 515 0.40 8.27 5.27
C ILE A 515 0.74 9.70 4.90
N ARG A 516 -0.17 10.38 4.22
CA ARG A 516 -0.07 11.79 3.84
C ARG A 516 -1.26 12.53 4.45
N VAL A 517 -1.02 13.67 5.09
CA VAL A 517 -2.04 14.54 5.67
C VAL A 517 -1.93 15.89 5.00
N PHE A 518 -3.04 16.40 4.48
CA PHE A 518 -3.19 17.72 3.91
C PHE A 518 -4.29 18.45 4.68
N SER A 519 -4.05 19.68 5.12
CA SER A 519 -5.03 20.42 5.90
C SER A 519 -5.08 21.90 5.53
N SER A 520 -6.27 22.49 5.65
CA SER A 520 -6.49 23.93 5.55
C SER A 520 -5.99 24.69 6.78
N SER A 521 -5.77 24.02 7.91
CA SER A 521 -5.32 24.60 9.17
C SER A 521 -4.05 23.93 9.69
N PRO A 522 -3.30 24.56 10.61
CA PRO A 522 -2.10 23.95 11.18
C PRO A 522 -2.40 22.60 11.82
N ALA A 523 -1.75 21.56 11.32
CA ALA A 523 -1.81 20.22 11.86
C ALA A 523 -0.40 19.69 12.15
N SER A 524 -0.29 18.60 12.90
CA SER A 524 0.96 17.86 13.01
C SER A 524 0.69 16.37 13.02
N LEU A 525 1.55 15.63 12.34
CA LEU A 525 1.48 14.18 12.21
C LEU A 525 2.71 13.56 12.88
N SER A 526 2.51 12.57 13.74
CA SER A 526 3.62 11.84 14.38
C SER A 526 3.31 10.36 14.51
N ALA A 527 4.30 9.50 14.29
CA ALA A 527 4.16 8.07 14.53
C ALA A 527 4.16 7.80 16.03
N LEU A 528 3.25 6.95 16.51
CA LEU A 528 3.37 6.40 17.86
C LEU A 528 4.53 5.41 17.81
N LYS A 529 5.59 5.71 18.56
CA LYS A 529 6.65 4.72 18.78
C LYS A 529 6.00 3.53 19.47
N SER A 530 5.90 2.40 18.77
CA SER A 530 5.76 1.13 19.43
C SER A 530 7.03 0.95 20.29
N PRO A 531 6.92 0.39 21.50
CA PRO A 531 8.13 -0.01 22.22
C PRO A 531 9.00 -0.85 21.28
N ALA A 532 10.31 -0.61 21.32
CA ALA A 532 11.29 -1.40 20.58
C ALA A 532 10.98 -2.89 20.76
N PRO A 533 11.18 -3.74 19.74
CA PRO A 533 10.97 -5.16 19.91
C PRO A 533 11.87 -5.61 21.08
N SER A 534 11.26 -5.96 22.20
CA SER A 534 11.83 -7.04 23.00
C SER A 534 12.01 -8.22 22.03
N LEU A 535 13.17 -8.87 22.11
CA LEU A 535 13.49 -10.14 21.44
C LEU A 535 12.23 -11.01 21.28
N PRO A 536 12.08 -11.71 20.15
CA PRO A 536 10.80 -12.21 19.65
C PRO A 536 9.95 -12.80 20.77
N LEU A 537 8.95 -12.03 21.23
CA LEU A 537 7.86 -12.59 22.02
C LEU A 537 7.05 -13.42 21.05
N THR A 538 7.33 -14.72 21.04
CA THR A 538 6.56 -15.75 20.36
C THR A 538 5.08 -15.59 20.71
N THR A 539 4.22 -15.63 19.70
CA THR A 539 2.76 -15.50 19.74
C THR A 539 2.03 -16.66 20.42
N ASP A 540 2.71 -17.42 21.26
CA ASP A 540 2.10 -18.40 22.13
C ASP A 540 1.95 -17.71 23.49
N GLY A 541 0.71 -17.52 23.96
CA GLY A 541 0.40 -16.81 25.20
C GLY A 541 1.35 -17.22 26.32
N GLU A 542 1.84 -16.28 27.14
CA GLU A 542 2.93 -16.53 28.10
C GLU A 542 2.80 -17.89 28.78
N TRP A 543 3.69 -18.80 28.43
CA TRP A 543 3.72 -20.12 29.03
C TRP A 543 4.73 -20.11 30.17
N GLU A 544 4.30 -20.43 31.39
CA GLU A 544 5.25 -20.75 32.45
C GLU A 544 5.85 -22.12 32.13
N THR A 545 7.16 -22.17 31.89
CA THR A 545 7.85 -23.41 31.52
C THR A 545 8.75 -23.86 32.65
N ILE A 546 8.48 -25.05 33.17
CA ILE A 546 9.30 -25.73 34.18
C ILE A 546 10.11 -26.81 33.46
N PHE A 547 11.40 -26.92 33.80
CA PHE A 547 12.28 -27.93 33.23
C PHE A 547 12.64 -28.99 34.26
N PHE A 548 12.53 -30.25 33.88
CA PHE A 548 13.03 -31.38 34.64
C PHE A 548 14.18 -32.02 33.87
N ARG A 549 15.28 -32.34 34.55
CA ARG A 549 16.38 -33.12 33.98
C ARG A 549 16.35 -34.52 34.54
N GLY A 550 16.56 -35.51 33.68
CA GLY A 550 16.56 -36.92 34.04
C GLY A 550 17.54 -37.73 33.23
N SER A 551 17.67 -39.01 33.59
CA SER A 551 18.45 -39.98 32.81
C SER A 551 17.82 -41.37 32.93
N TRP A 552 17.81 -42.09 31.81
CA TRP A 552 17.60 -43.54 31.79
C TRP A 552 18.96 -44.20 31.98
N THR A 553 19.05 -45.09 32.96
CA THR A 553 20.25 -45.87 33.28
C THR A 553 19.89 -47.35 33.25
N GLU A 554 20.65 -48.13 32.50
CA GLU A 554 20.55 -49.58 32.40
C GLU A 554 20.45 -50.25 33.79
N GLY A 555 19.52 -51.21 33.92
CA GLY A 555 19.27 -51.95 35.16
C GLY A 555 18.74 -51.14 36.35
N ARG A 556 18.47 -49.84 36.19
CA ARG A 556 17.98 -48.97 37.27
C ARG A 556 16.76 -48.15 36.91
N THR A 557 16.87 -47.32 35.86
CA THR A 557 15.83 -46.35 35.47
C THR A 557 15.43 -46.46 34.00
N ALA A 558 16.05 -47.34 33.22
CA ALA A 558 15.69 -47.58 31.82
C ALA A 558 14.63 -48.69 31.72
N GLY A 559 13.39 -48.41 32.16
CA GLY A 559 12.33 -49.41 32.28
C GLY A 559 11.70 -49.87 30.97
N GLY A 560 11.95 -49.18 29.86
CA GLY A 560 11.31 -49.45 28.55
C GLY A 560 9.87 -48.95 28.48
N SER A 561 9.15 -49.22 27.40
CA SER A 561 7.74 -48.80 27.20
C SER A 561 6.76 -49.60 28.07
N ARG A 562 5.48 -49.18 28.13
CA ARG A 562 4.42 -49.85 28.92
C ARG A 562 4.21 -51.33 28.59
N ASN A 563 4.74 -51.81 27.48
CA ASN A 563 4.70 -53.21 27.08
C ASN A 563 5.66 -54.10 27.90
N PHE A 564 6.54 -53.51 28.70
CA PHE A 564 7.54 -54.22 29.50
C PHE A 564 7.22 -54.16 31.00
N PRO A 565 7.37 -55.27 31.77
CA PRO A 565 7.14 -55.28 33.22
C PRO A 565 8.03 -54.29 34.00
N SER A 566 9.19 -53.96 33.45
CA SER A 566 10.15 -52.99 33.98
C SER A 566 9.71 -51.53 33.81
N TYR A 567 8.59 -51.24 33.12
CA TYR A 567 8.13 -49.88 32.81
C TYR A 567 8.09 -48.95 34.03
N TRP A 568 7.66 -49.46 35.18
CA TRP A 568 7.53 -48.67 36.41
C TRP A 568 8.87 -48.33 37.09
N GLN A 569 9.98 -48.77 36.52
CA GLN A 569 11.33 -48.35 36.91
C GLN A 569 11.74 -47.04 36.23
N ASN A 570 11.01 -46.59 35.19
CA ASN A 570 11.29 -45.31 34.54
C ASN A 570 11.15 -44.13 35.54
N PRO A 571 11.91 -43.04 35.36
CA PRO A 571 11.80 -41.87 36.21
C PRO A 571 10.38 -41.28 36.18
N CYS A 572 9.91 -40.74 37.31
CA CYS A 572 8.59 -40.11 37.44
C CYS A 572 8.75 -38.65 37.86
N PHE A 573 8.08 -37.73 37.17
CA PHE A 573 8.15 -36.29 37.44
C PHE A 573 6.77 -35.74 37.82
N PRO A 574 6.50 -35.50 39.11
CA PRO A 574 5.22 -34.98 39.57
C PRO A 574 5.04 -33.50 39.23
N PHE A 575 3.81 -33.10 38.91
CA PHE A 575 3.41 -31.70 38.71
C PHE A 575 1.93 -31.49 39.06
N THR A 576 1.57 -30.28 39.51
CA THR A 576 0.18 -29.94 39.89
C THR A 576 -0.41 -28.88 38.99
N VAL A 577 -1.62 -29.08 38.47
CA VAL A 577 -2.42 -28.09 37.72
C VAL A 577 -3.34 -27.38 38.72
N CYS A 578 -3.22 -26.06 38.84
CA CYS A 578 -3.99 -25.24 39.80
C CYS A 578 -5.25 -24.65 39.15
N ASP A 579 -6.19 -24.17 39.97
CA ASP A 579 -7.44 -23.55 39.51
C ASP A 579 -7.37 -22.05 39.86
N ASP A 580 -7.00 -21.22 38.88
CA ASP A 580 -6.79 -19.78 39.12
C ASP A 580 -8.08 -18.94 39.02
N GLU A 581 -9.22 -19.49 38.57
CA GLU A 581 -10.52 -18.79 38.53
C GLU A 581 -11.72 -19.77 38.68
N PRO A 582 -12.59 -19.65 39.71
CA PRO A 582 -13.64 -20.64 40.03
C PRO A 582 -14.87 -20.63 39.10
N ALA A 583 -14.76 -20.06 37.89
CA ALA A 583 -15.91 -19.77 37.02
C ALA A 583 -15.94 -20.51 35.66
N LEU A 584 -14.96 -21.36 35.34
CA LEU A 584 -14.98 -22.12 34.08
C LEU A 584 -14.54 -23.57 34.30
N THR A 585 -15.46 -24.52 34.14
CA THR A 585 -15.24 -25.97 34.25
C THR A 585 -14.42 -26.58 33.09
N SER A 586 -13.54 -25.81 32.46
CA SER A 586 -12.71 -26.26 31.33
C SER A 586 -11.25 -26.27 31.78
N GLY A 587 -10.63 -27.45 31.82
CA GLY A 587 -9.26 -27.65 32.34
C GLY A 587 -8.18 -26.80 31.65
N GLU A 588 -6.98 -26.75 32.23
CA GLU A 588 -5.87 -25.95 31.71
C GLU A 588 -5.16 -26.63 30.54
N ALA A 589 -4.77 -25.84 29.54
CA ALA A 589 -3.94 -26.30 28.43
C ALA A 589 -2.48 -26.42 28.90
N VAL A 590 -1.92 -27.62 28.75
CA VAL A 590 -0.55 -27.98 29.14
C VAL A 590 0.19 -28.53 27.93
N ARG A 591 1.43 -28.10 27.72
CA ARG A 591 2.33 -28.64 26.70
C ARG A 591 3.53 -29.29 27.37
N ILE A 592 3.79 -30.56 27.04
CA ILE A 592 4.91 -31.35 27.57
C ILE A 592 5.82 -31.70 26.39
N THR A 593 7.12 -31.45 26.52
CA THR A 593 8.14 -31.87 25.54
C THR A 593 9.20 -32.70 26.24
N LEU A 594 9.51 -33.88 25.72
CA LEU A 594 10.61 -34.73 26.16
C LEU A 594 11.73 -34.66 25.12
N HIS A 595 12.94 -34.30 25.52
CA HIS A 595 14.11 -34.17 24.66
C HIS A 595 15.24 -35.06 25.16
N GLN A 596 15.74 -35.99 24.33
CA GLN A 596 16.91 -36.81 24.66
C GLN A 596 18.22 -36.11 24.27
N SER A 597 19.26 -36.26 25.09
CA SER A 597 20.58 -35.69 24.85
C SER A 597 21.51 -36.74 24.23
N ARG A 598 21.19 -37.13 22.99
CA ARG A 598 21.99 -38.03 22.14
C ARG A 598 22.30 -37.36 20.79
N PRO A 599 23.33 -37.78 20.06
CA PRO A 599 23.59 -37.30 18.70
C PRO A 599 22.53 -37.83 17.71
N ASP A 600 22.19 -37.04 16.68
CA ASP A 600 21.17 -37.37 15.67
C ASP A 600 21.38 -38.71 14.95
N THR A 601 22.60 -39.25 14.97
CA THR A 601 22.97 -40.53 14.34
C THR A 601 22.69 -41.76 15.20
N ASP A 602 22.30 -41.58 16.47
CA ASP A 602 22.17 -42.66 17.45
C ASP A 602 21.06 -42.35 18.47
N LEU A 603 19.84 -42.13 17.97
CA LEU A 603 18.69 -41.79 18.79
C LEU A 603 17.98 -43.04 19.30
N HIS A 604 17.47 -42.98 20.53
CA HIS A 604 16.50 -43.97 21.00
C HIS A 604 15.09 -43.58 20.58
N PRO A 605 14.20 -44.56 20.34
CA PRO A 605 12.78 -44.28 20.21
C PRO A 605 12.22 -43.85 21.57
N ILE A 606 11.80 -42.60 21.70
CA ILE A 606 11.34 -41.99 22.97
C ILE A 606 9.86 -41.65 22.96
N GLY A 607 9.23 -41.69 24.14
CA GLY A 607 7.81 -41.39 24.36
C GLY A 607 7.55 -41.16 25.85
N PHE A 608 6.37 -40.67 26.19
CA PHE A 608 6.00 -40.47 27.61
C PHE A 608 4.51 -40.63 27.85
N HIS A 609 4.16 -40.93 29.10
CA HIS A 609 2.80 -41.04 29.58
C HIS A 609 2.56 -40.14 30.79
N VAL A 610 1.35 -39.61 30.92
CA VAL A 610 0.91 -38.77 32.04
C VAL A 610 -0.16 -39.52 32.81
N TYR A 611 0.00 -39.61 34.14
CA TYR A 611 -0.96 -40.25 35.04
C TYR A 611 -1.50 -39.24 36.05
N LYS A 612 -2.75 -39.40 36.46
CA LYS A 612 -3.34 -38.64 37.56
C LYS A 612 -2.97 -39.32 38.87
N VAL A 613 -2.55 -38.55 39.88
CA VAL A 613 -2.14 -39.08 41.18
C VAL A 613 -3.32 -39.02 42.15
N LEU A 614 -3.73 -40.18 42.69
CA LEU A 614 -4.80 -40.31 43.69
C LEU A 614 -4.16 -40.49 45.08
N GLN A 615 -4.05 -39.39 45.84
CA GLN A 615 -3.50 -39.29 47.22
C GLN A 615 -1.97 -39.41 47.39
N VAL A 616 -1.43 -38.63 48.32
CA VAL A 616 0.01 -38.29 48.47
C VAL A 616 0.76 -39.23 49.44
N ASP A 617 0.07 -40.11 50.16
CA ASP A 617 0.65 -40.88 51.30
C ASP A 617 0.90 -42.38 51.03
N SER A 618 1.28 -42.78 49.80
CA SER A 618 1.74 -44.16 49.56
C SER A 618 3.08 -44.20 48.80
N GLU A 619 3.94 -45.16 49.15
CA GLU A 619 5.31 -45.31 48.58
C GLU A 619 5.35 -45.66 47.08
N GLN A 620 4.18 -45.81 46.43
CA GLN A 620 4.05 -45.92 44.97
C GLN A 620 2.93 -44.98 44.48
N PRO A 621 3.28 -43.85 43.83
CA PRO A 621 2.31 -42.78 43.55
C PRO A 621 1.30 -43.08 42.41
N VAL A 622 1.38 -44.23 41.73
CA VAL A 622 0.47 -44.64 40.64
C VAL A 622 0.24 -46.15 40.71
N ALA A 623 -1.01 -46.61 40.59
CA ALA A 623 -1.31 -48.05 40.54
C ALA A 623 -0.82 -48.67 39.22
N LYS A 624 -0.23 -49.88 39.29
CA LYS A 624 0.43 -50.54 38.13
C LYS A 624 -0.49 -50.81 36.92
N ASP A 625 -1.81 -50.70 37.09
CA ASP A 625 -2.83 -50.96 36.08
C ASP A 625 -3.63 -49.71 35.65
N GLU A 626 -3.23 -48.51 36.10
CA GLU A 626 -3.96 -47.27 35.76
C GLU A 626 -3.70 -46.84 34.30
N GLU A 627 -4.74 -46.42 33.59
CA GLU A 627 -4.59 -45.89 32.22
C GLU A 627 -4.06 -44.45 32.25
N PRO A 628 -3.13 -44.10 31.34
CA PRO A 628 -2.60 -42.74 31.29
C PRO A 628 -3.68 -41.76 30.82
N VAL A 629 -3.77 -40.60 31.48
CA VAL A 629 -4.68 -39.51 31.09
C VAL A 629 -4.24 -38.80 29.80
N ALA A 630 -2.96 -38.90 29.46
CA ALA A 630 -2.42 -38.40 28.20
C ALA A 630 -1.14 -39.19 27.84
N SER A 631 -0.91 -39.43 26.55
CA SER A 631 0.25 -40.21 26.07
C SER A 631 0.83 -39.61 24.80
N CYS A 632 2.15 -39.53 24.72
CA CYS A 632 2.88 -39.19 23.50
C CYS A 632 3.50 -40.47 22.94
N THR A 633 2.69 -41.20 22.17
CA THR A 633 3.02 -42.50 21.56
C THR A 633 2.47 -42.57 20.13
N PRO A 634 3.07 -43.36 19.21
CA PRO A 634 4.16 -44.33 19.42
C PRO A 634 5.51 -43.69 19.75
N HIS A 635 6.43 -44.45 20.32
CA HIS A 635 7.81 -44.00 20.55
C HIS A 635 8.51 -43.74 19.22
N CYS A 636 9.18 -42.60 19.09
CA CYS A 636 9.75 -42.13 17.82
C CYS A 636 11.27 -41.89 17.91
N TYR A 637 11.99 -42.21 16.83
CA TYR A 637 13.43 -41.90 16.67
C TYR A 637 13.63 -40.40 16.38
N THR A 638 13.37 -39.56 17.38
CA THR A 638 13.49 -38.10 17.25
C THR A 638 14.24 -37.51 18.44
N GLN A 639 14.85 -36.35 18.23
CA GLN A 639 15.56 -35.63 19.29
C GLN A 639 14.60 -35.21 20.42
N ASP A 640 13.37 -34.85 20.06
CA ASP A 640 12.29 -34.54 20.99
C ASP A 640 10.92 -35.06 20.52
N VAL A 641 10.01 -35.23 21.48
CA VAL A 641 8.60 -35.53 21.27
C VAL A 641 7.76 -34.60 22.14
N SER A 642 6.65 -34.08 21.59
CA SER A 642 5.79 -33.10 22.26
C SER A 642 4.33 -33.54 22.29
N LEU A 643 3.62 -33.24 23.37
CA LEU A 643 2.16 -33.39 23.49
C LEU A 643 1.54 -32.13 24.09
N THR A 644 0.49 -31.62 23.46
CA THR A 644 -0.39 -30.59 24.02
C THR A 644 -1.70 -31.23 24.41
N CYS A 645 -2.09 -31.12 25.68
CA CYS A 645 -3.33 -31.70 26.20
C CYS A 645 -4.00 -30.76 27.21
N THR A 646 -5.29 -30.96 27.43
CA THR A 646 -6.06 -30.24 28.45
C THR A 646 -6.22 -31.12 29.68
N LEU A 647 -5.75 -30.67 30.83
CA LEU A 647 -5.83 -31.42 32.09
C LEU A 647 -6.71 -30.66 33.10
N PRO A 648 -7.68 -31.31 33.75
CA PRO A 648 -8.42 -30.68 34.83
C PRO A 648 -7.50 -30.39 36.04
N PRO A 649 -7.87 -29.45 36.93
CA PRO A 649 -7.10 -29.18 38.15
C PRO A 649 -6.85 -30.47 38.96
N GLY A 650 -5.62 -30.65 39.44
CA GLY A 650 -5.18 -31.86 40.13
C GLY A 650 -3.69 -32.13 40.04
N SER A 651 -3.24 -33.17 40.73
CA SER A 651 -1.85 -33.63 40.72
C SER A 651 -1.65 -34.75 39.70
N TYR A 652 -0.55 -34.65 38.94
CA TYR A 652 -0.20 -35.55 37.85
C TYR A 652 1.27 -35.95 37.95
N THR A 653 1.67 -37.01 37.23
CA THR A 653 3.08 -37.38 37.07
C THR A 653 3.39 -37.77 35.62
N ILE A 654 4.56 -37.36 35.13
CA ILE A 654 5.07 -37.68 33.80
C ILE A 654 6.07 -38.82 33.92
N VAL A 655 5.86 -39.88 33.13
CA VAL A 655 6.76 -41.04 33.04
C VAL A 655 7.39 -41.08 31.63
N PRO A 656 8.57 -40.47 31.43
CA PRO A 656 9.33 -40.59 30.19
C PRO A 656 9.97 -41.98 30.05
N SER A 657 9.93 -42.55 28.85
CA SER A 657 10.47 -43.88 28.56
C SER A 657 11.11 -43.97 27.18
N THR A 658 12.11 -44.83 27.05
CA THR A 658 12.53 -45.41 25.77
C THR A 658 11.61 -46.56 25.38
N TYR A 659 11.58 -46.94 24.10
CA TYR A 659 10.74 -48.08 23.67
C TYR A 659 11.21 -49.40 24.31
N GLN A 660 12.50 -49.71 24.22
CA GLN A 660 13.13 -50.89 24.81
C GLN A 660 13.68 -50.58 26.22
N PRO A 661 13.67 -51.57 27.14
CA PRO A 661 14.37 -51.44 28.42
C PRO A 661 15.88 -51.33 28.22
N ASP A 662 16.59 -50.93 29.28
CA ASP A 662 18.06 -50.86 29.36
C ASP A 662 18.76 -49.89 28.40
N CYS A 663 17.99 -49.07 27.68
CA CYS A 663 18.51 -47.98 26.86
C CYS A 663 18.92 -46.77 27.71
N SER A 664 20.22 -46.52 27.83
CA SER A 664 20.75 -45.43 28.67
C SER A 664 20.88 -44.11 27.91
N ALA A 665 20.28 -43.02 28.42
CA ALA A 665 20.48 -41.67 27.89
C ALA A 665 20.04 -40.58 28.89
N ASN A 666 20.65 -39.40 28.79
CA ASN A 666 20.18 -38.20 29.49
C ASN A 666 19.01 -37.57 28.73
N PHE A 667 18.08 -36.94 29.44
CA PHE A 667 16.97 -36.23 28.82
C PHE A 667 16.54 -35.00 29.64
N THR A 668 15.79 -34.12 28.99
CA THR A 668 15.12 -32.98 29.61
C THR A 668 13.64 -33.01 29.26
N ILE A 669 12.77 -32.77 30.24
CA ILE A 669 11.35 -32.52 30.03
C ILE A 669 11.10 -31.03 30.22
N SER A 670 10.42 -30.40 29.27
CA SER A 670 9.82 -29.08 29.45
C SER A 670 8.30 -29.20 29.62
N LEU A 671 7.80 -28.69 30.74
CA LEU A 671 6.39 -28.59 31.05
C LEU A 671 5.99 -27.13 30.96
N ALA A 672 5.25 -26.77 29.92
CA ALA A 672 4.75 -25.43 29.68
C ALA A 672 3.26 -25.36 30.07
N ARG A 673 2.88 -24.38 30.90
CA ARG A 673 1.48 -24.10 31.28
C ARG A 673 1.07 -22.71 30.83
N ARG A 674 -0.15 -22.56 30.31
CA ARG A 674 -0.61 -21.29 29.76
C ARG A 674 -0.97 -20.33 30.89
N ILE A 675 -0.24 -19.22 31.05
CA ILE A 675 -0.60 -18.16 31.98
C ILE A 675 -1.78 -17.39 31.37
N ASN A 676 -2.94 -17.42 32.03
CA ASN A 676 -4.00 -16.46 31.71
C ASN A 676 -3.51 -15.07 32.19
N ARG A 677 -3.07 -14.22 31.26
CA ARG A 677 -2.58 -12.87 31.57
C ARG A 677 -3.58 -12.12 32.48
N LYS A 678 -3.07 -11.55 33.58
CA LYS A 678 -3.74 -10.45 34.30
C LYS A 678 -4.03 -9.33 33.30
N VAL A 679 -5.23 -8.75 33.39
CA VAL A 679 -5.71 -7.65 32.54
C VAL A 679 -4.63 -6.56 32.44
N VAL A 680 -3.92 -6.51 31.32
CA VAL A 680 -2.98 -5.44 30.99
C VAL A 680 -3.82 -4.23 30.63
N ASN A 681 -3.89 -3.26 31.54
CA ASN A 681 -4.45 -1.96 31.22
C ASN A 681 -3.35 -1.10 30.61
N SER A 682 -3.39 -0.91 29.30
CA SER A 682 -2.66 0.18 28.66
C SER A 682 -3.29 1.51 29.09
N GLN A 683 -2.47 2.42 29.64
CA GLN A 683 -2.85 3.82 29.85
C GLN A 683 -2.04 4.67 28.88
N GLU A 684 -2.62 4.99 27.73
CA GLU A 684 -1.92 5.84 26.75
C GLU A 684 -1.99 7.30 27.16
N LYS A 685 -0.89 8.05 27.00
CA LYS A 685 -0.88 9.51 27.13
C LYS A 685 -0.86 10.17 25.75
N LEU A 686 -1.76 11.14 25.57
CA LEU A 686 -1.85 12.00 24.39
C LEU A 686 -0.46 12.48 23.91
N GLY A 687 -0.12 12.20 22.65
CA GLY A 687 1.14 12.67 22.02
C GLY A 687 2.42 11.97 22.51
N ARG A 688 2.34 10.88 23.28
CA ARG A 688 3.50 10.06 23.69
C ARG A 688 3.42 8.63 23.13
N ALA A 689 4.56 7.94 23.17
CA ALA A 689 4.66 6.52 22.86
C ALA A 689 3.72 5.68 23.76
N ILE A 690 3.23 4.56 23.24
CA ILE A 690 2.36 3.65 23.99
C ILE A 690 3.22 3.00 25.08
N HIS A 691 2.82 3.15 26.34
CA HIS A 691 3.42 2.45 27.46
C HIS A 691 2.40 1.45 28.00
N GLU A 692 2.73 0.17 27.90
CA GLU A 692 2.03 -0.87 28.65
C GLU A 692 2.39 -0.71 30.14
N VAL A 693 1.38 -0.68 31.00
CA VAL A 693 1.58 -0.57 32.45
C VAL A 693 1.01 -1.82 33.10
N SER A 694 1.87 -2.68 33.63
CA SER A 694 1.48 -3.76 34.53
C SER A 694 1.14 -3.16 35.89
N HIS A 695 -0.13 -3.22 36.29
CA HIS A 695 -0.54 -2.78 37.63
C HIS A 695 -0.35 -3.93 38.61
N ILE A 696 0.66 -3.84 39.48
CA ILE A 696 0.74 -4.67 40.69
C ILE A 696 -0.09 -3.94 41.75
N SER A 697 -1.32 -4.37 41.97
CA SER A 697 -2.07 -3.96 43.16
C SER A 697 -1.42 -4.63 44.37
N VAL A 698 -0.52 -3.92 45.05
CA VAL A 698 -0.07 -4.33 46.38
C VAL A 698 -1.21 -4.00 47.34
N MET A 699 -2.02 -5.00 47.70
CA MET A 699 -2.77 -4.91 48.96
C MET A 699 -1.71 -4.90 50.07
N LYS A 700 -1.53 -3.75 50.71
CA LYS A 700 -0.89 -3.73 52.02
C LYS A 700 -1.87 -4.42 52.98
N THR A 701 -1.52 -5.62 53.42
CA THR A 701 -2.05 -6.22 54.64
C THR A 701 -1.65 -5.40 55.85
#